data_AF-A0AAW0Y491-F1
#
_entry.id   AF-A0AAW0Y491-F1
#
_cell.length_a   1.000
_cell.length_b   1.000
_cell.length_c   1.000
_cell.angle_alpha   90.00
_cell.angle_beta   90.00
_cell.angle_gamma   90.00
#
_symmetry.space_group_name_H-M   'P 1'
#
loop_
_entity.id
_entity.type
_entity.pdbx_description
1 polymer ?
#
loop_
_entity_poly.entity_id
_entity_poly.type
_entity_poly.pdbx_seq_one_letter_code
_entity_poly.pdbx_strand_id
1 'polypeptide(L)'
;MQMLKQMQQVPLHNARNFLQTSSKPTCQSTPLGLPSFFERMRSQGASSPKIMKTSTVDRGVLGDVYGGWQTPKMVWPDPVVEEEESSQLTKVDLGEVHTDATLYALPEMVGTRERLHTVLHMPTDLPVPDVGRPPPSASLNILMVDVSASMKAYWKDVVHSWNSLVAPTLYGRTILYAFGTRVLFLRSGTQLEQKDFISGGTDLVGALRTIVSEVYQCREKYIKVFLITDGEHTVSKVKPESVIEKMEYACGKICDVFVLGVGDKFPVQHSIDIRSRLHNGNSNLPYLFTAKTSVGMREEMAVIGRISYSSNSSRIKLSLSGSVLPGGDVTDVFHLGEWVYFACEPQEIQNLTLSSGRHSFSISLKPKPMNLSNLSELFRQWNSLIIQLHRSKKTIPSDIMAFKDRLFSSWSKKLKEGSRAQTINDRLTLKEIKTHEASFRAHKNYMETILMTETFQDEQELADKILFTTVGGSKYETKVLRMKGHTDQDFSKDQKEFMEVYEAHKANIKKVETTPEDCCRITLTSTITDLQDTDFSELFQLGKYEFLKQFTMTGIPVFAPIRDSMIINPWSYSVRGILSSPYTILSQVALESFAETTSAGAQHKDVRAKWDEANTRFNAIVPVFPPGVAKIMEPFVHTRIYAMCVTFAILKNPHIIDFNVHIAALAITWMRILYEYPTRPRPEFVRLRIESIKSTAALYLNQPSYLTYWKVLRENTAQALMTESTIKVDKKTLKCESLIKPMFILHMNQHNECELSLSVVARVMRLILVEFIGRCLANYNTKNNKAMPFTDFFVETHYSQNVKKDWVDDYVINVKANLTASSSALLEKFYTLEEVKKAAKQIAPEKLQDMKKMFMPDLPIKVNMEKVVSLRNVSGAGDVSWHTLRTFAKEADLSEEVVNDLFSERSVFIYVAHALRYKTSRSRLSASLADYNASLELVTKHVQDEILGFITRNLNVEFEQHVVNVWLEAYLAAHREVVQPLKPQEIVVQARQRGIDVSDATFDRVYKRYRSDVRLLGNACQSQSCPFYLVPNKRYNQHTFVERQGQRDFPHTLHRVAYLNKDKDLTMAVEHLELGAFTKNHRPLPLDIIAHFTDDIQSLQESYKNLPGT
;
A
#
# COMPACT_ATOMS: atom_id res chain seq x y z
N MET A 1 44.44 13.32 -4.35
CA MET A 1 43.54 14.08 -5.25
C MET A 1 44.16 14.51 -6.58
N GLN A 2 45.46 14.27 -6.85
CA GLN A 2 46.10 14.58 -8.16
C GLN A 2 46.15 13.39 -9.15
N MET A 3 45.75 12.18 -8.75
CA MET A 3 45.70 10.99 -9.63
C MET A 3 44.40 10.82 -10.44
N LEU A 4 43.38 11.67 -10.24
CA LEU A 4 42.08 11.58 -10.94
C LEU A 4 41.96 12.47 -12.20
N LYS A 5 43.05 13.11 -12.63
CA LYS A 5 43.07 14.00 -13.82
C LYS A 5 43.80 13.43 -15.05
N GLN A 6 44.26 12.17 -15.03
CA GLN A 6 45.10 11.60 -16.11
C GLN A 6 44.47 10.49 -16.98
N MET A 7 43.15 10.25 -16.92
CA MET A 7 42.49 9.23 -17.77
C MET A 7 41.42 9.78 -18.73
N GLN A 8 41.65 10.94 -19.34
CA GLN A 8 40.80 11.46 -20.42
C GLN A 8 41.60 12.07 -21.57
N GLN A 9 42.30 11.25 -22.37
CA GLN A 9 42.80 11.57 -23.72
C GLN A 9 43.09 10.23 -24.44
N VAL A 10 42.31 9.72 -25.44
CA VAL A 10 42.35 9.99 -26.92
C VAL A 10 42.05 8.63 -27.63
N PRO A 11 41.54 8.49 -28.89
CA PRO A 11 40.47 9.17 -29.63
C PRO A 11 39.51 8.20 -30.40
N LEU A 12 38.46 8.76 -31.01
CA LEU A 12 37.64 8.13 -32.07
C LEU A 12 38.37 8.08 -33.43
N HIS A 13 38.31 6.95 -34.15
CA HIS A 13 38.17 6.97 -35.62
C HIS A 13 37.73 5.62 -36.26
N ASN A 14 36.71 5.73 -37.15
CA ASN A 14 36.33 4.90 -38.31
C ASN A 14 35.75 3.49 -38.04
N ALA A 15 34.60 3.06 -38.61
CA ALA A 15 34.14 3.27 -39.99
C ALA A 15 32.62 3.45 -40.15
N ARG A 16 32.26 4.22 -41.17
CA ARG A 16 30.95 4.43 -41.80
C ARG A 16 30.81 3.49 -43.00
N ASN A 17 29.54 3.31 -43.46
CA ASN A 17 29.03 2.75 -44.73
C ASN A 17 28.39 1.34 -44.59
N PHE A 18 27.15 1.04 -45.02
CA PHE A 18 26.26 1.64 -46.03
C PHE A 18 24.77 1.18 -45.86
N LEU A 19 23.83 2.13 -46.07
CA LEU A 19 22.47 2.17 -46.67
C LEU A 19 21.47 0.97 -46.64
N GLN A 20 20.24 1.18 -46.12
CA GLN A 20 18.92 1.45 -46.80
C GLN A 20 18.06 0.17 -46.90
N THR A 21 16.76 0.15 -46.56
CA THR A 21 15.62 0.78 -47.27
C THR A 21 14.34 0.92 -46.42
N SER A 22 13.56 2.01 -46.69
CA SER A 22 12.07 2.18 -46.71
C SER A 22 11.20 1.76 -45.50
N SER A 23 10.13 2.44 -45.07
CA SER A 23 9.34 3.59 -45.59
C SER A 23 8.33 4.04 -44.51
N LYS A 24 8.09 5.36 -44.41
CA LYS A 24 6.95 6.00 -43.70
C LYS A 24 5.66 5.97 -44.56
N PRO A 25 4.49 6.29 -43.96
CA PRO A 25 3.94 7.66 -44.06
C PRO A 25 3.45 8.17 -42.68
N THR A 26 3.88 9.34 -42.17
CA THR A 26 3.34 10.71 -42.33
C THR A 26 1.82 10.89 -42.18
N CYS A 27 1.40 11.54 -41.09
CA CYS A 27 0.39 12.59 -41.11
C CYS A 27 0.81 13.71 -40.15
N GLN A 28 0.81 14.93 -40.67
CA GLN A 28 1.15 16.20 -40.02
C GLN A 28 -0.12 16.87 -39.48
N SER A 29 -0.02 17.57 -38.35
CA SER A 29 -0.60 18.93 -38.20
C SER A 29 -0.09 19.59 -36.92
N THR A 30 0.53 20.76 -37.09
CA THR A 30 1.13 21.67 -36.11
C THR A 30 0.09 22.65 -35.49
N PRO A 31 0.48 23.51 -34.52
CA PRO A 31 -0.33 23.96 -33.38
C PRO A 31 -0.83 25.40 -33.49
N LEU A 32 -1.70 25.82 -32.55
CA LEU A 32 -2.11 27.19 -32.16
C LEU A 32 -3.06 27.00 -30.95
N GLY A 33 -3.21 27.80 -29.88
CA GLY A 33 -2.73 29.11 -29.42
C GLY A 33 -3.63 29.50 -28.24
N LEU A 34 -3.08 30.14 -27.19
CA LEU A 34 -3.84 30.82 -26.13
C LEU A 34 -4.55 32.07 -26.70
N PRO A 35 -5.67 32.55 -26.10
CA PRO A 35 -5.54 33.75 -25.26
C PRO A 35 -6.52 33.88 -24.07
N SER A 36 -6.09 34.74 -23.15
CA SER A 36 -6.73 35.38 -21.99
C SER A 36 -7.87 36.36 -22.33
N PHE A 37 -8.82 36.56 -21.38
CA PHE A 37 -9.69 37.76 -21.14
C PHE A 37 -10.57 37.39 -19.90
N PHE A 38 -10.85 38.17 -18.85
CA PHE A 38 -10.97 39.62 -18.62
C PHE A 38 -10.89 39.93 -17.10
N GLU A 39 -10.42 41.14 -16.77
CA GLU A 39 -10.45 41.79 -15.46
C GLU A 39 -11.25 43.11 -15.57
N ARG A 40 -11.92 43.54 -14.48
CA ARG A 40 -12.51 44.88 -14.14
C ARG A 40 -14.03 44.93 -13.96
N MET A 41 -14.46 45.24 -12.73
CA MET A 41 -14.84 46.61 -12.38
C MET A 41 -14.93 46.81 -10.85
N ARG A 42 -14.48 47.98 -10.40
CA ARG A 42 -14.60 48.52 -9.04
C ARG A 42 -15.56 49.73 -9.06
N SER A 43 -16.26 49.91 -7.94
CA SER A 43 -16.44 51.16 -7.18
C SER A 43 -17.81 51.86 -7.12
N GLN A 44 -18.05 52.37 -5.90
CA GLN A 44 -18.95 53.46 -5.42
C GLN A 44 -20.41 53.06 -5.09
N GLY A 45 -21.03 53.51 -3.98
CA GLY A 45 -20.69 54.61 -3.07
C GLY A 45 -21.44 54.56 -1.72
N ALA A 46 -21.18 55.59 -0.92
CA ALA A 46 -21.55 55.77 0.49
C ALA A 46 -22.91 56.45 0.70
N SER A 47 -23.52 56.27 1.88
CA SER A 47 -24.22 57.33 2.64
C SER A 47 -24.72 56.84 4.02
N SER A 48 -24.39 57.58 5.08
CA SER A 48 -25.16 57.70 6.34
C SER A 48 -25.92 59.06 6.31
N PRO A 49 -26.60 59.60 7.36
CA PRO A 49 -27.20 59.07 8.61
C PRO A 49 -28.62 59.67 8.93
N LYS A 50 -29.25 59.32 10.08
CA LYS A 50 -30.25 60.07 10.92
C LYS A 50 -30.78 59.10 12.02
N ILE A 51 -30.73 59.26 13.35
CA ILE A 51 -31.02 60.29 14.39
C ILE A 51 -32.52 60.42 14.81
N MET A 52 -32.75 60.21 16.13
CA MET A 52 -33.89 60.59 17.04
C MET A 52 -35.23 59.79 16.93
N LYS A 53 -36.03 59.49 17.98
CA LYS A 53 -36.07 59.80 19.43
C LYS A 53 -37.18 58.97 20.15
N THR A 54 -36.99 58.68 21.45
CA THR A 54 -37.95 58.59 22.61
C THR A 54 -39.26 57.79 22.54
N SER A 55 -39.55 56.92 23.53
CA SER A 55 -40.19 57.26 24.82
C SER A 55 -40.44 56.04 25.75
N THR A 56 -40.56 56.37 27.03
CA THR A 56 -40.59 55.62 28.31
C THR A 56 -41.88 54.89 28.72
N VAL A 57 -41.78 54.16 29.87
CA VAL A 57 -42.77 53.73 30.92
C VAL A 57 -42.91 52.19 31.01
N ASP A 58 -42.82 51.43 32.12
CA ASP A 58 -42.42 51.62 33.55
C ASP A 58 -42.25 50.20 34.21
N ARG A 59 -41.41 50.12 35.27
CA ARG A 59 -41.36 49.23 36.48
C ARG A 59 -41.52 47.67 36.35
N GLY A 60 -40.72 46.83 37.03
CA GLY A 60 -39.75 47.10 38.11
C GLY A 60 -38.92 45.89 38.60
N VAL A 61 -37.93 46.24 39.43
CA VAL A 61 -37.24 45.55 40.54
C VAL A 61 -36.74 44.11 40.36
N LEU A 62 -35.42 43.95 40.13
CA LEU A 62 -34.46 43.27 41.02
C LEU A 62 -33.06 43.43 40.41
N GLY A 63 -32.16 44.10 41.12
CA GLY A 63 -30.79 44.34 40.67
C GLY A 63 -29.86 43.19 41.02
N ASP A 64 -28.90 42.91 40.15
CA ASP A 64 -27.68 42.17 40.49
C ASP A 64 -26.46 42.81 39.79
N VAL A 65 -25.41 42.96 40.59
CA VAL A 65 -24.20 43.74 40.35
C VAL A 65 -23.19 42.92 39.54
N TYR A 66 -22.94 43.29 38.28
CA TYR A 66 -21.77 42.80 37.52
C TYR A 66 -20.59 43.76 37.68
N GLY A 67 -19.80 43.56 38.73
CA GLY A 67 -18.50 44.21 38.89
C GLY A 67 -17.45 43.59 37.97
N GLY A 68 -16.77 44.40 37.15
CA GLY A 68 -15.63 43.96 36.36
C GLY A 68 -14.47 43.52 37.25
N TRP A 69 -13.90 42.34 36.99
CA TRP A 69 -12.73 41.84 37.73
C TRP A 69 -11.50 42.71 37.43
N GLN A 70 -11.04 43.43 38.46
CA GLN A 70 -9.74 44.08 38.52
C GLN A 70 -8.78 43.13 39.26
N THR A 71 -7.53 43.03 38.79
CA THR A 71 -6.47 42.39 39.57
C THR A 71 -6.45 43.02 40.97
N PRO A 72 -6.23 42.25 42.05
CA PRO A 72 -6.12 42.82 43.39
C PRO A 72 -5.11 43.97 43.35
N LYS A 73 -5.55 45.20 43.69
CA LYS A 73 -4.62 46.33 43.81
C LYS A 73 -3.54 45.91 44.81
N MET A 74 -2.30 45.83 44.37
CA MET A 74 -1.15 45.70 45.25
C MET A 74 -1.24 46.83 46.28
N VAL A 75 -1.59 46.49 47.50
CA VAL A 75 -1.06 47.24 48.63
C VAL A 75 0.40 46.86 48.63
N TRP A 76 1.24 47.72 48.06
CA TRP A 76 2.67 47.63 48.30
C TRP A 76 2.81 47.62 49.82
N PRO A 77 3.32 46.56 50.46
CA PRO A 77 4.01 46.82 51.71
C PRO A 77 5.06 47.88 51.34
N ASP A 78 5.21 48.92 52.17
CA ASP A 78 6.38 49.80 52.06
C ASP A 78 7.58 48.92 51.73
N PRO A 79 8.48 49.32 50.81
CA PRO A 79 9.68 48.55 50.57
C PRO A 79 10.32 48.33 51.94
N VAL A 80 10.13 47.12 52.47
CA VAL A 80 10.98 46.59 53.50
C VAL A 80 12.26 46.51 52.72
N VAL A 81 13.06 47.57 52.84
CA VAL A 81 14.50 47.44 52.79
C VAL A 81 14.72 46.20 53.61
N GLU A 82 15.08 45.09 52.97
CA GLU A 82 15.77 44.03 53.67
C GLU A 82 17.00 44.73 54.23
N GLU A 83 16.88 45.31 55.43
CA GLU A 83 17.82 44.96 56.46
C GLU A 83 17.74 43.44 56.53
N GLU A 84 18.50 42.79 55.65
CA GLU A 84 19.26 41.63 56.07
C GLU A 84 19.78 42.05 57.44
N GLU A 85 19.20 41.49 58.51
CA GLU A 85 19.78 41.62 59.83
C GLU A 85 21.27 41.39 59.63
N SER A 86 22.04 42.45 59.84
CA SER A 86 23.49 42.50 59.73
C SER A 86 24.10 41.72 60.89
N SER A 87 23.67 40.47 61.06
CA SER A 87 24.55 39.45 61.59
C SER A 87 25.54 39.19 60.47
N GLN A 88 26.79 39.61 60.70
CA GLN A 88 27.95 39.21 59.91
C GLN A 88 28.05 37.67 59.90
N LEU A 89 27.22 37.03 59.08
CA LEU A 89 27.26 35.60 58.86
C LEU A 89 28.24 35.38 57.71
N THR A 90 29.48 35.07 58.10
CA THR A 90 30.55 34.65 57.21
C THR A 90 30.03 33.65 56.17
N LYS A 91 30.10 34.03 54.88
CA LYS A 91 29.92 33.08 53.76
C LYS A 91 30.88 31.91 54.00
N VAL A 92 30.33 30.70 53.98
CA VAL A 92 31.14 29.49 54.12
C VAL A 92 31.59 29.10 52.72
N ASP A 93 32.85 29.37 52.41
CA ASP A 93 33.50 28.86 51.21
C ASP A 93 33.80 27.38 51.41
N LEU A 94 33.17 26.53 50.61
CA LEU A 94 33.35 25.07 50.66
C LEU A 94 34.53 24.62 49.79
N GLY A 95 35.23 25.55 49.13
CA GLY A 95 36.35 25.25 48.24
C GLY A 95 35.90 24.67 46.90
N GLU A 96 36.71 23.77 46.34
CA GLU A 96 36.41 23.07 45.09
C GLU A 96 35.54 21.84 45.37
N VAL A 97 34.39 21.75 44.67
CA VAL A 97 33.43 20.66 44.90
C VAL A 97 33.09 19.97 43.58
N HIS A 98 33.05 18.63 43.60
CA HIS A 98 32.61 17.84 42.46
C HIS A 98 31.10 17.95 42.25
N THR A 99 30.70 18.38 41.06
CA THR A 99 29.30 18.42 40.60
C THR A 99 29.19 17.74 39.24
N ASP A 100 27.95 17.48 38.80
CA ASP A 100 27.63 17.00 37.45
C ASP A 100 27.52 18.14 36.41
N ALA A 101 27.75 19.39 36.82
CA ALA A 101 27.76 20.54 35.92
C ALA A 101 28.78 20.32 34.79
N THR A 102 28.36 20.57 33.55
CA THR A 102 29.21 20.29 32.39
C THR A 102 29.20 21.46 31.41
N LEU A 103 30.41 21.94 31.08
CA LEU A 103 30.64 22.98 30.09
C LEU A 103 30.78 22.36 28.70
N TYR A 104 30.09 22.91 27.71
CA TYR A 104 30.13 22.47 26.32
C TYR A 104 30.55 23.60 25.39
N ALA A 105 31.38 23.25 24.41
CA ALA A 105 31.75 24.12 23.31
C ALA A 105 30.86 23.82 22.09
N LEU A 106 30.21 24.85 21.55
CA LEU A 106 29.34 24.78 20.38
C LEU A 106 29.98 25.51 19.19
N PRO A 107 30.36 24.78 18.13
CA PRO A 107 30.97 25.40 16.96
C PRO A 107 29.91 26.01 16.02
N GLU A 108 30.03 27.29 15.71
CA GLU A 108 29.28 27.97 14.65
C GLU A 108 30.23 28.32 13.49
N MET A 109 29.84 28.03 12.25
CA MET A 109 30.62 28.41 11.07
C MET A 109 30.04 29.71 10.52
N VAL A 110 30.83 30.78 10.56
CA VAL A 110 30.47 32.08 9.98
C VAL A 110 31.43 32.36 8.83
N GLY A 111 30.98 32.07 7.61
CA GLY A 111 31.85 32.06 6.43
C GLY A 111 32.87 30.92 6.50
N THR A 112 34.16 31.27 6.50
CA THR A 112 35.29 30.30 6.62
C THR A 112 35.86 30.20 8.04
N ARG A 113 35.40 31.02 8.98
CA ARG A 113 35.89 31.03 10.36
C ARG A 113 34.93 30.27 11.27
N GLU A 114 35.51 29.43 12.13
CA GLU A 114 34.79 28.78 13.21
C GLU A 114 34.78 29.69 14.44
N ARG A 115 33.59 29.97 14.98
CA ARG A 115 33.40 30.67 16.24
C ARG A 115 32.90 29.68 17.28
N LEU A 116 33.55 29.62 18.44
CA LEU A 116 33.11 28.77 19.54
C LEU A 116 32.17 29.54 20.46
N HIS A 117 31.01 28.96 20.69
CA HIS A 117 30.03 29.43 21.67
C HIS A 117 30.07 28.54 22.90
N THR A 118 29.69 29.07 24.06
CA THR A 118 29.78 28.32 25.31
C THR A 118 28.40 28.10 25.90
N VAL A 119 28.13 26.85 26.28
CA VAL A 119 26.89 26.49 26.99
C VAL A 119 27.24 25.64 28.19
N LEU A 120 26.66 25.99 29.33
CA LEU A 120 26.77 25.25 30.58
C LEU A 120 25.46 24.48 30.83
N HIS A 121 25.55 23.18 31.06
CA HIS A 121 24.46 22.44 31.70
C HIS A 121 24.63 22.58 33.21
N MET A 122 23.68 23.26 33.86
CA MET A 122 23.69 23.44 35.30
C MET A 122 23.60 22.08 36.00
N PRO A 123 24.20 21.94 37.20
CA PRO A 123 24.14 20.69 37.93
C PRO A 123 22.70 20.29 38.22
N THR A 124 22.42 18.99 38.27
CA THR A 124 21.08 18.48 38.59
C THR A 124 20.83 18.39 40.09
N ASP A 125 21.89 18.35 40.91
CA ASP A 125 21.83 18.36 42.37
C ASP A 125 23.02 19.11 42.98
N LEU A 126 22.90 19.50 44.26
CA LEU A 126 23.95 20.19 45.01
C LEU A 126 24.69 19.23 45.96
N PRO A 127 26.03 19.30 46.08
CA PRO A 127 26.82 18.37 46.90
C PRO A 127 26.71 18.57 48.43
N VAL A 128 25.94 19.55 48.90
CA VAL A 128 25.91 19.98 50.31
C VAL A 128 24.71 19.36 51.02
N PRO A 129 24.85 18.73 52.20
CA PRO A 129 23.70 18.21 52.94
C PRO A 129 22.78 19.36 53.34
N ASP A 130 21.50 19.23 53.01
CA ASP A 130 20.37 20.00 53.57
C ASP A 130 20.21 21.50 53.21
N VAL A 131 20.97 22.08 52.28
CA VAL A 131 20.81 23.53 51.93
C VAL A 131 19.99 23.78 50.66
N GLY A 132 19.51 22.73 49.98
CA GLY A 132 18.74 22.86 48.74
C GLY A 132 17.24 22.57 48.82
N ARG A 133 16.76 22.03 49.95
CA ARG A 133 15.32 21.88 50.16
C ARG A 133 14.80 23.16 50.80
N PRO A 134 13.80 23.85 50.22
CA PRO A 134 13.11 24.88 50.98
C PRO A 134 12.65 24.25 52.29
N PRO A 135 12.75 24.94 53.44
CA PRO A 135 12.15 24.43 54.65
C PRO A 135 10.69 24.09 54.34
N PRO A 136 10.10 23.02 54.89
CA PRO A 136 8.72 22.63 54.60
C PRO A 136 7.70 23.78 54.74
N SER A 137 8.04 24.85 55.47
CA SER A 137 7.24 26.06 55.62
C SER A 137 7.31 27.09 54.48
N ALA A 138 8.20 26.96 53.49
CA ALA A 138 8.46 27.99 52.47
C ALA A 138 7.84 27.73 51.08
N SER A 139 7.20 26.56 50.88
CA SER A 139 6.57 26.17 49.62
C SER A 139 5.06 25.98 49.74
N LEU A 140 4.33 26.45 48.72
CA LEU A 140 2.90 26.27 48.54
C LEU A 140 2.62 25.44 47.28
N ASN A 141 1.86 24.35 47.41
CA ASN A 141 1.34 23.57 46.30
C ASN A 141 -0.17 23.81 46.18
N ILE A 142 -0.64 24.18 44.99
CA ILE A 142 -2.06 24.41 44.69
C ILE A 142 -2.47 23.34 43.69
N LEU A 143 -3.32 22.41 44.08
CA LEU A 143 -3.99 21.51 43.15
C LEU A 143 -5.37 22.07 42.82
N MET A 144 -5.63 22.28 41.55
CA MET A 144 -6.91 22.68 40.98
C MET A 144 -7.36 21.57 40.03
N VAL A 145 -8.32 20.74 40.46
CA VAL A 145 -8.78 19.57 39.69
C VAL A 145 -10.21 19.74 39.19
N ASP A 146 -10.44 19.42 37.93
CA ASP A 146 -11.77 19.44 37.33
C ASP A 146 -12.60 18.25 37.84
N VAL A 147 -13.84 18.54 38.25
CA VAL A 147 -14.83 17.57 38.71
C VAL A 147 -16.14 17.66 37.92
N SER A 148 -16.06 18.20 36.70
CA SER A 148 -17.16 18.25 35.74
C SER A 148 -17.65 16.86 35.34
N ALA A 149 -18.83 16.81 34.70
CA ALA A 149 -19.43 15.54 34.32
C ALA A 149 -18.56 14.71 33.36
N SER A 150 -17.77 15.34 32.48
CA SER A 150 -16.88 14.67 31.54
C SER A 150 -15.74 13.92 32.24
N MET A 151 -15.24 14.48 33.34
CA MET A 151 -14.16 13.90 34.14
C MET A 151 -14.52 12.53 34.75
N LYS A 152 -15.79 12.12 34.75
CA LYS A 152 -16.26 10.85 35.33
C LYS A 152 -15.49 9.63 34.80
N ALA A 153 -15.16 9.63 33.49
CA ALA A 153 -14.45 8.51 32.87
C ALA A 153 -12.99 8.39 33.33
N TYR A 154 -12.40 9.50 33.79
CA TYR A 154 -10.98 9.60 34.11
C TYR A 154 -10.71 9.72 35.61
N TRP A 155 -11.71 10.12 36.39
CA TRP A 155 -11.58 10.48 37.81
C TRP A 155 -10.86 9.42 38.65
N LYS A 156 -11.21 8.14 38.45
CA LYS A 156 -10.57 7.04 39.18
C LYS A 156 -9.06 6.99 38.93
N ASP A 157 -8.66 7.15 37.68
CA ASP A 157 -7.26 7.11 37.26
C ASP A 157 -6.50 8.37 37.67
N VAL A 158 -7.16 9.54 37.66
CA VAL A 158 -6.61 10.81 38.15
C VAL A 158 -6.29 10.70 39.64
N VAL A 159 -7.26 10.28 40.46
CA VAL A 159 -7.05 10.11 41.92
C VAL A 159 -5.96 9.09 42.19
N HIS A 160 -6.00 7.93 41.52
CA HIS A 160 -4.99 6.89 41.73
C HIS A 160 -3.58 7.34 41.33
N SER A 161 -3.42 7.93 40.15
CA SER A 161 -2.12 8.35 39.62
C SER A 161 -1.57 9.55 40.41
N TRP A 162 -2.42 10.51 40.79
CA TRP A 162 -2.01 11.66 41.61
C TRP A 162 -1.49 11.19 42.98
N ASN A 163 -2.31 10.42 43.69
CA ASN A 163 -2.00 9.96 45.05
C ASN A 163 -0.76 9.07 45.11
N SER A 164 -0.50 8.28 44.07
CA SER A 164 0.63 7.34 44.03
C SER A 164 1.91 7.91 43.45
N LEU A 165 1.84 8.90 42.55
CA LEU A 165 3.00 9.38 41.78
C LEU A 165 3.39 10.83 42.07
N VAL A 166 2.41 11.71 42.32
CA VAL A 166 2.67 13.15 42.50
C VAL A 166 2.60 13.55 43.97
N ALA A 167 1.50 13.24 44.65
CA ALA A 167 1.27 13.59 46.05
C ALA A 167 2.42 13.21 47.01
N PRO A 168 3.08 12.03 46.88
CA PRO A 168 4.20 11.66 47.74
C PRO A 168 5.46 12.51 47.53
N THR A 169 5.55 13.23 46.41
CA THR A 169 6.70 14.06 46.04
C THR A 169 6.53 15.54 46.43
N LEU A 170 5.35 15.92 46.91
CA LEU A 170 5.04 17.29 47.29
C LEU A 170 5.57 17.61 48.70
N TYR A 171 6.23 18.75 48.82
CA TYR A 171 6.72 19.28 50.10
C TYR A 171 6.07 20.62 50.41
N GLY A 172 5.82 20.85 51.70
CA GLY A 172 5.20 22.05 52.24
C GLY A 172 3.69 22.10 52.16
N ARG A 173 3.12 23.31 52.28
CA ARG A 173 1.67 23.47 52.41
C ARG A 173 1.01 23.11 51.08
N THR A 174 0.04 22.19 51.10
CA THR A 174 -0.71 21.80 49.91
C THR A 174 -2.19 22.12 50.09
N ILE A 175 -2.76 22.82 49.13
CA ILE A 175 -4.16 23.25 49.12
C ILE A 175 -4.85 22.59 47.93
N LEU A 176 -5.93 21.88 48.21
CA LEU A 176 -6.70 21.16 47.20
C LEU A 176 -8.00 21.90 46.90
N TYR A 177 -8.18 22.24 45.64
CA TYR A 177 -9.38 22.83 45.07
C TYR A 177 -9.96 21.89 44.02
N ALA A 178 -11.28 21.77 43.99
CA ALA A 178 -12.02 21.18 42.89
C ALA A 178 -12.82 22.26 42.17
N PHE A 179 -12.94 22.18 40.86
CA PHE A 179 -13.81 23.08 40.10
C PHE A 179 -14.76 22.27 39.21
N GLY A 180 -16.05 22.57 39.36
CA GLY A 180 -17.13 22.07 38.53
C GLY A 180 -18.00 23.25 38.12
N THR A 181 -19.29 23.25 38.48
CA THR A 181 -20.16 24.44 38.30
C THR A 181 -19.72 25.66 39.13
N ARG A 182 -18.84 25.44 40.12
CA ARG A 182 -18.18 26.47 40.94
C ARG A 182 -16.85 25.93 41.44
N VAL A 183 -15.96 26.79 41.88
CA VAL A 183 -14.74 26.41 42.60
C VAL A 183 -15.07 26.09 44.06
N LEU A 184 -14.52 25.00 44.55
CA LEU A 184 -14.69 24.51 45.92
C LEU A 184 -13.31 24.25 46.53
N PHE A 185 -13.07 24.86 47.68
CA PHE A 185 -11.99 24.43 48.56
C PHE A 185 -12.36 23.06 49.13
N LEU A 186 -11.50 22.06 48.94
CA LEU A 186 -11.70 20.73 49.50
C LEU A 186 -11.09 20.66 50.89
N ARG A 187 -9.76 20.81 50.98
CA ARG A 187 -8.99 20.73 52.23
C ARG A 187 -7.55 21.20 52.05
N SER A 188 -6.85 21.41 53.17
CA SER A 188 -5.39 21.45 53.19
C SER A 188 -4.86 20.03 53.40
N GLY A 189 -4.07 19.51 52.45
CA GLY A 189 -3.59 18.14 52.40
C GLY A 189 -3.09 17.77 50.99
N THR A 190 -2.46 16.61 50.82
CA THR A 190 -1.87 16.21 49.51
C THR A 190 -2.70 15.20 48.72
N GLN A 191 -3.62 14.51 49.38
CA GLN A 191 -4.35 13.36 48.82
C GLN A 191 -5.74 13.75 48.32
N LEU A 192 -6.10 13.28 47.12
CA LEU A 192 -7.45 13.34 46.57
C LEU A 192 -8.28 12.14 47.05
N GLU A 193 -9.59 12.34 47.25
CA GLU A 193 -10.51 11.26 47.62
C GLU A 193 -11.51 10.99 46.49
N GLN A 194 -11.95 9.74 46.33
CA GLN A 194 -12.93 9.38 45.29
C GLN A 194 -14.25 10.17 45.42
N LYS A 195 -14.64 10.52 46.65
CA LYS A 195 -15.85 11.31 46.96
C LYS A 195 -15.76 12.79 46.60
N ASP A 196 -14.60 13.28 46.17
CA ASP A 196 -14.42 14.70 45.78
C ASP A 196 -15.03 15.01 44.41
N PHE A 197 -15.43 13.96 43.68
CA PHE A 197 -16.17 14.09 42.43
C PHE A 197 -17.63 14.50 42.67
N ILE A 198 -17.99 15.70 42.22
CA ILE A 198 -19.31 16.28 42.46
C ILE A 198 -20.18 16.25 41.19
N SER A 199 -19.58 16.15 40.00
CA SER A 199 -20.24 16.21 38.69
C SER A 199 -20.95 17.56 38.43
N GLY A 200 -20.72 18.17 37.27
CA GLY A 200 -21.30 19.49 36.95
C GLY A 200 -20.74 20.10 35.67
N GLY A 201 -20.87 21.43 35.54
CA GLY A 201 -20.18 22.20 34.50
C GLY A 201 -18.68 22.37 34.80
N THR A 202 -18.01 23.24 34.05
CA THR A 202 -16.57 23.51 34.15
C THR A 202 -16.33 25.02 34.32
N ASP A 203 -16.13 25.49 35.55
CA ASP A 203 -15.87 26.89 35.90
C ASP A 203 -14.36 27.20 35.87
N LEU A 204 -13.75 27.08 34.68
CA LEU A 204 -12.35 27.41 34.49
C LEU A 204 -12.03 28.88 34.85
N VAL A 205 -12.93 29.84 34.57
CA VAL A 205 -12.74 31.25 34.96
C VAL A 205 -12.60 31.40 36.47
N GLY A 206 -13.49 30.77 37.25
CA GLY A 206 -13.40 30.74 38.69
C GLY A 206 -12.08 30.11 39.15
N ALA A 207 -11.72 28.96 38.57
CA ALA A 207 -10.50 28.23 38.91
C ALA A 207 -9.24 29.10 38.73
N LEU A 208 -9.14 29.78 37.58
CA LEU A 208 -8.05 30.69 37.26
C LEU A 208 -7.99 31.89 38.21
N ARG A 209 -9.12 32.49 38.56
CA ARG A 209 -9.17 33.58 39.55
C ARG A 209 -8.70 33.13 40.92
N THR A 210 -9.10 31.93 41.35
CA THR A 210 -8.65 31.35 42.63
C THR A 210 -7.16 31.10 42.61
N ILE A 211 -6.61 30.51 41.54
CA ILE A 211 -5.16 30.31 41.38
C ILE A 211 -4.42 31.64 41.51
N VAL A 212 -4.84 32.66 40.77
CA VAL A 212 -4.22 34.00 40.83
C VAL A 212 -4.33 34.58 42.24
N SER A 213 -5.50 34.52 42.87
CA SER A 213 -5.70 35.03 44.22
C SER A 213 -4.74 34.37 45.23
N GLU A 214 -4.65 33.05 45.20
CA GLU A 214 -3.77 32.28 46.09
C GLU A 214 -2.29 32.58 45.83
N VAL A 215 -1.88 32.59 44.55
CA VAL A 215 -0.50 32.89 44.15
C VAL A 215 -0.07 34.28 44.63
N TYR A 216 -0.94 35.27 44.55
CA TYR A 216 -0.60 36.64 44.98
C TYR A 216 -0.70 36.84 46.49
N GLN A 217 -1.65 36.20 47.18
CA GLN A 217 -1.89 36.40 48.62
C GLN A 217 -1.01 35.51 49.52
N CYS A 218 -0.42 34.43 49.00
CA CYS A 218 0.40 33.52 49.81
C CYS A 218 1.69 34.21 50.34
N ARG A 219 2.21 33.71 51.46
CA ARG A 219 3.49 34.20 52.03
C ARG A 219 4.69 33.41 51.49
N GLU A 220 4.41 32.22 50.99
CA GLU A 220 5.37 31.27 50.46
C GLU A 220 6.00 31.83 49.18
N LYS A 221 7.33 31.72 49.09
CA LYS A 221 8.13 32.22 47.96
C LYS A 221 8.06 31.27 46.75
N TYR A 222 7.93 29.98 47.02
CA TYR A 222 7.92 28.92 46.01
C TYR A 222 6.52 28.34 45.87
N ILE A 223 5.98 28.37 44.67
CA ILE A 223 4.60 28.00 44.40
C ILE A 223 4.57 26.98 43.27
N LYS A 224 3.86 25.86 43.47
CA LYS A 224 3.59 24.88 42.43
C LYS A 224 2.10 24.83 42.16
N VAL A 225 1.69 25.14 40.94
CA VAL A 225 0.30 25.11 40.50
C VAL A 225 0.10 23.88 39.64
N PHE A 226 -0.84 23.03 40.03
CA PHE A 226 -1.27 21.85 39.29
C PHE A 226 -2.72 22.06 38.84
N LEU A 227 -2.95 22.17 37.54
CA LEU A 227 -4.28 22.27 36.93
C LEU A 227 -4.55 21.01 36.11
N ILE A 228 -5.60 20.26 36.45
CA ILE A 228 -5.99 19.03 35.73
C ILE A 228 -7.42 19.19 35.24
N THR A 229 -7.66 19.04 33.93
CA THR A 229 -9.00 19.22 33.31
C THR A 229 -9.12 18.49 31.98
N ASP A 230 -10.35 18.15 31.59
CA ASP A 230 -10.66 17.47 30.33
C ASP A 230 -11.51 18.29 29.34
N GLY A 231 -11.85 19.54 29.66
CA GLY A 231 -12.81 20.30 28.87
C GLY A 231 -12.72 21.81 28.99
N GLU A 232 -13.49 22.48 28.13
CA GLU A 232 -13.59 23.95 28.08
C GLU A 232 -14.49 24.55 29.17
N HIS A 233 -14.41 25.87 29.35
CA HIS A 233 -15.29 26.62 30.25
C HIS A 233 -16.76 26.56 29.79
N THR A 234 -17.68 26.19 30.70
CA THR A 234 -19.11 26.02 30.36
C THR A 234 -20.08 26.79 31.26
N VAL A 235 -19.60 27.46 32.32
CA VAL A 235 -20.47 27.96 33.40
C VAL A 235 -20.85 29.43 33.23
N SER A 236 -20.06 30.24 32.53
CA SER A 236 -20.30 31.69 32.40
C SER A 236 -20.05 32.23 30.99
N LYS A 237 -20.59 33.42 30.70
CA LYS A 237 -20.29 34.17 29.47
C LYS A 237 -18.90 34.82 29.48
N VAL A 238 -18.25 34.90 30.66
CA VAL A 238 -16.90 35.43 30.77
C VAL A 238 -15.96 34.37 30.20
N LYS A 239 -15.11 34.79 29.27
CA LYS A 239 -14.15 33.92 28.61
C LYS A 239 -12.87 33.78 29.45
N PRO A 240 -12.30 32.57 29.63
CA PRO A 240 -11.04 32.36 30.36
C PRO A 240 -9.90 33.29 29.94
N GLU A 241 -9.81 33.58 28.64
CA GLU A 241 -8.83 34.48 28.02
C GLU A 241 -8.79 35.85 28.71
N SER A 242 -9.95 36.38 29.10
CA SER A 242 -10.03 37.69 29.77
C SER A 242 -9.40 37.74 31.17
N VAL A 243 -9.25 36.57 31.81
CA VAL A 243 -8.52 36.42 33.08
C VAL A 243 -7.05 36.15 32.80
N ILE A 244 -6.74 35.27 31.83
CA ILE A 244 -5.37 34.89 31.46
C ILE A 244 -4.57 36.11 30.98
N GLU A 245 -5.17 37.00 30.17
CA GLU A 245 -4.49 38.21 29.67
C GLU A 245 -4.02 39.17 30.77
N LYS A 246 -4.68 39.12 31.93
CA LYS A 246 -4.40 39.93 33.11
C LYS A 246 -3.50 39.23 34.13
N MET A 247 -3.12 37.97 33.88
CA MET A 247 -2.15 37.26 34.71
C MET A 247 -0.75 37.83 34.46
N GLU A 248 -0.04 38.10 35.55
CA GLU A 248 1.35 38.54 35.53
C GLU A 248 2.17 37.71 36.53
N TYR A 249 3.49 37.83 36.45
CA TYR A 249 4.37 37.21 37.43
C TYR A 249 4.20 37.89 38.79
N ALA A 250 3.98 37.10 39.84
CA ALA A 250 3.98 37.62 41.20
C ALA A 250 5.40 38.04 41.59
N CYS A 251 5.63 39.34 41.78
CA CYS A 251 6.94 39.89 42.13
C CYS A 251 7.51 39.21 43.38
N GLY A 252 8.78 38.81 43.32
CA GLY A 252 9.47 38.12 44.42
C GLY A 252 9.11 36.64 44.60
N LYS A 253 8.16 36.10 43.83
CA LYS A 253 7.72 34.69 43.92
C LYS A 253 8.16 33.88 42.70
N ILE A 254 8.27 32.57 42.90
CA ILE A 254 8.64 31.59 41.87
C ILE A 254 7.48 30.62 41.72
N CYS A 255 6.99 30.47 40.51
CA CYS A 255 5.81 29.68 40.18
C CYS A 255 6.12 28.63 39.10
N ASP A 256 6.06 27.36 39.48
CA ASP A 256 6.03 26.23 38.56
C ASP A 256 4.58 25.89 38.22
N VAL A 257 4.24 25.87 36.92
CA VAL A 257 2.87 25.63 36.46
C VAL A 257 2.81 24.33 35.68
N PHE A 258 2.05 23.37 36.19
CA PHE A 258 1.75 22.09 35.58
C PHE A 258 0.29 22.09 35.14
N VAL A 259 0.06 22.01 33.83
CA VAL A 259 -1.29 21.87 33.28
C VAL A 259 -1.37 20.54 32.56
N LEU A 260 -2.24 19.65 33.05
CA LEU A 260 -2.49 18.33 32.48
C LEU A 260 -3.87 18.31 31.82
N GLY A 261 -3.86 18.30 30.49
CA GLY A 261 -5.05 18.08 29.69
C GLY A 261 -5.39 16.59 29.56
N VAL A 262 -6.63 16.23 29.87
CA VAL A 262 -7.12 14.85 29.78
C VAL A 262 -8.10 14.71 28.61
N GLY A 263 -7.94 13.67 27.80
CA GLY A 263 -8.79 13.42 26.64
C GLY A 263 -8.56 14.42 25.48
N ASP A 264 -9.52 14.46 24.54
CA ASP A 264 -9.39 15.18 23.26
C ASP A 264 -10.10 16.54 23.25
N LYS A 265 -10.77 16.93 24.34
CA LYS A 265 -11.56 18.18 24.42
C LYS A 265 -10.89 19.27 25.25
N PHE A 266 -9.65 19.05 25.64
CA PHE A 266 -8.89 20.00 26.42
C PHE A 266 -8.46 21.21 25.57
N PRO A 267 -8.72 22.45 25.98
CA PRO A 267 -8.26 23.64 25.26
C PRO A 267 -6.76 23.85 25.46
N VAL A 268 -5.97 23.32 24.53
CA VAL A 268 -4.50 23.34 24.57
C VAL A 268 -3.96 24.78 24.59
N GLN A 269 -4.61 25.68 23.85
CA GLN A 269 -4.31 27.11 23.84
C GLN A 269 -4.36 27.74 25.25
N HIS A 270 -5.35 27.39 26.08
CA HIS A 270 -5.42 27.92 27.45
C HIS A 270 -4.26 27.40 28.30
N SER A 271 -3.88 26.13 28.15
CA SER A 271 -2.70 25.56 28.83
C SER A 271 -1.43 26.38 28.59
N ILE A 272 -1.21 26.69 27.32
CA ILE A 272 -0.06 27.43 26.81
C ILE A 272 -0.06 28.86 27.35
N ASP A 273 -1.21 29.52 27.32
CA ASP A 273 -1.32 30.92 27.72
C ASP A 273 -1.22 31.09 29.24
N ILE A 274 -1.85 30.20 30.03
CA ILE A 274 -1.72 30.18 31.50
C ILE A 274 -0.25 30.00 31.88
N ARG A 275 0.42 29.02 31.28
CA ARG A 275 1.84 28.77 31.52
C ARG A 275 2.68 29.98 31.13
N SER A 276 2.46 30.55 29.95
CA SER A 276 3.22 31.70 29.46
C SER A 276 3.23 32.87 30.43
N ARG A 277 2.07 33.12 31.05
CA ARG A 277 1.82 34.28 31.91
C ARG A 277 2.24 34.08 33.36
N LEU A 278 2.05 32.87 33.89
CA LEU A 278 2.23 32.60 35.32
C LEU A 278 3.56 31.90 35.64
N HIS A 279 4.10 31.09 34.73
CA HIS A 279 5.31 30.30 34.98
C HIS A 279 6.59 31.14 34.85
N ASN A 280 7.35 31.23 35.94
CA ASN A 280 8.68 31.86 35.99
C ASN A 280 9.71 30.98 36.74
N GLY A 281 9.42 29.68 36.85
CA GLY A 281 10.32 28.67 37.42
C GLY A 281 11.25 28.05 36.38
N ASN A 282 11.51 26.75 36.49
CA ASN A 282 12.54 26.07 35.69
C ASN A 282 12.20 26.00 34.19
N SER A 283 13.07 26.53 33.34
CA SER A 283 12.90 26.62 31.88
C SER A 283 12.86 25.26 31.16
N ASN A 284 13.38 24.20 31.77
CA ASN A 284 13.34 22.84 31.22
C ASN A 284 11.99 22.13 31.41
N LEU A 285 11.07 22.73 32.16
CA LEU A 285 9.80 22.09 32.45
C LEU A 285 8.97 21.99 31.15
N PRO A 286 8.47 20.78 30.79
CA PRO A 286 7.71 20.58 29.56
C PRO A 286 6.56 21.56 29.43
N TYR A 287 6.36 22.05 28.20
CA TYR A 287 5.44 23.15 27.96
C TYR A 287 3.96 22.74 27.99
N LEU A 288 3.67 21.46 27.74
CA LEU A 288 2.33 20.88 27.72
C LEU A 288 2.38 19.45 28.26
N PHE A 289 1.41 19.09 29.10
CA PHE A 289 1.15 17.70 29.48
C PHE A 289 -0.24 17.30 28.97
N THR A 290 -0.34 16.21 28.23
CA THR A 290 -1.63 15.72 27.72
C THR A 290 -1.69 14.20 27.77
N ALA A 291 -2.85 13.68 28.19
CA ALA A 291 -3.11 12.26 28.34
C ALA A 291 -4.44 11.86 27.68
N LYS A 292 -4.35 11.15 26.56
CA LYS A 292 -5.54 10.62 25.85
C LYS A 292 -6.08 9.31 26.43
N THR A 293 -5.27 8.59 27.19
CA THR A 293 -5.60 7.27 27.74
C THR A 293 -5.20 7.18 29.21
N SER A 294 -5.79 6.24 29.96
CA SER A 294 -5.41 5.97 31.35
C SER A 294 -3.93 5.61 31.51
N VAL A 295 -3.36 4.87 30.55
CA VAL A 295 -1.92 4.56 30.55
C VAL A 295 -1.09 5.83 30.34
N GLY A 296 -1.47 6.66 29.36
CA GLY A 296 -0.83 7.95 29.13
C GLY A 296 -0.91 8.87 30.36
N MET A 297 -2.05 8.89 31.06
CA MET A 297 -2.24 9.67 32.28
C MET A 297 -1.26 9.28 33.37
N ARG A 298 -1.09 7.98 33.62
CA ARG A 298 -0.14 7.47 34.60
C ARG A 298 1.30 7.85 34.23
N GLU A 299 1.66 7.75 32.95
CA GLU A 299 2.99 8.13 32.47
C GLU A 299 3.26 9.63 32.65
N GLU A 300 2.32 10.50 32.24
CA GLU A 300 2.47 11.95 32.39
C GLU A 300 2.51 12.36 33.87
N MET A 301 1.68 11.75 34.73
CA MET A 301 1.77 11.99 36.17
C MET A 301 3.06 11.48 36.81
N ALA A 302 3.66 10.39 36.30
CA ALA A 302 4.98 9.95 36.73
C ALA A 302 6.08 10.95 36.34
N VAL A 303 5.99 11.55 35.14
CA VAL A 303 6.88 12.64 34.70
C VAL A 303 6.69 13.87 35.58
N ILE A 304 5.45 14.29 35.82
CA ILE A 304 5.12 15.42 36.70
C ILE A 304 5.66 15.16 38.11
N GLY A 305 5.48 13.96 38.68
CA GLY A 305 6.00 13.61 40.01
C GLY A 305 7.52 13.67 40.08
N ARG A 306 8.23 13.13 39.08
CA ARG A 306 9.71 13.17 39.01
C ARG A 306 10.22 14.61 38.89
N ILE A 307 9.60 15.41 38.03
CA ILE A 307 9.93 16.84 37.88
C ILE A 307 9.61 17.55 39.19
N SER A 308 8.43 17.32 39.79
CA SER A 308 8.02 17.95 41.05
C SER A 308 8.98 17.65 42.21
N TYR A 309 9.52 16.44 42.26
CA TYR A 309 10.54 16.05 43.23
C TYR A 309 11.87 16.80 43.04
N SER A 310 12.36 16.88 41.80
CA SER A 310 13.64 17.52 41.45
C SER A 310 13.58 19.06 41.38
N SER A 311 12.40 19.61 41.10
CA SER A 311 12.12 21.05 40.97
C SER A 311 11.84 21.74 42.30
N ASN A 312 12.20 21.18 43.45
CA ASN A 312 12.23 21.97 44.69
C ASN A 312 13.42 22.95 44.60
N SER A 313 13.15 24.05 43.89
CA SER A 313 14.09 24.92 43.22
C SER A 313 15.08 25.59 44.16
N SER A 314 16.28 25.01 44.24
CA SER A 314 17.48 25.76 44.57
C SER A 314 17.86 26.61 43.37
N ARG A 315 17.77 27.93 43.52
CA ARG A 315 18.40 28.86 42.57
C ARG A 315 19.88 28.91 42.88
N ILE A 316 20.69 28.79 41.85
CA ILE A 316 22.13 28.99 41.96
C ILE A 316 22.47 30.32 41.33
N LYS A 317 23.20 31.14 42.08
CA LYS A 317 23.81 32.35 41.57
C LYS A 317 25.22 32.05 41.06
N LEU A 318 25.46 32.30 39.78
CA LEU A 318 26.76 32.20 39.11
C LEU A 318 27.56 33.50 39.30
N SER A 319 28.87 33.37 39.38
CA SER A 319 29.82 34.50 39.37
C SER A 319 29.85 35.25 38.03
N LEU A 320 29.45 34.61 36.94
CA LEU A 320 29.35 35.19 35.61
C LEU A 320 27.89 35.16 35.15
N SER A 321 27.40 36.29 34.65
CA SER A 321 26.03 36.38 34.11
C SER A 321 25.93 35.73 32.73
N GLY A 322 24.81 35.06 32.47
CA GLY A 322 24.52 34.38 31.21
C GLY A 322 23.05 34.48 30.84
N SER A 323 22.62 33.76 29.80
CA SER A 323 21.22 33.77 29.34
C SER A 323 20.70 32.35 29.13
N VAL A 324 19.43 32.08 29.47
CA VAL A 324 18.79 30.76 29.19
C VAL A 324 18.38 30.58 27.72
N LEU A 325 18.36 31.68 26.97
CA LEU A 325 18.09 31.76 25.54
C LEU A 325 19.09 32.74 24.89
N PRO A 326 19.80 32.36 23.81
CA PRO A 326 20.71 33.27 23.12
C PRO A 326 20.01 34.56 22.66
N GLY A 327 20.57 35.70 23.03
CA GLY A 327 19.97 37.02 22.75
C GLY A 327 18.80 37.41 23.66
N GLY A 328 18.49 36.62 24.68
CA GLY A 328 17.54 36.95 25.74
C GLY A 328 18.17 37.74 26.89
N ASP A 329 17.37 37.97 27.94
CA ASP A 329 17.80 38.70 29.13
C ASP A 329 18.94 37.96 29.86
N VAL A 330 19.92 38.73 30.32
CA VAL A 330 21.08 38.21 31.05
C VAL A 330 20.78 38.22 32.55
N THR A 331 21.04 37.11 33.23
CA THR A 331 20.88 36.93 34.67
C THR A 331 22.10 36.22 35.24
N ASP A 332 22.37 36.41 36.52
CA ASP A 332 23.33 35.61 37.28
C ASP A 332 22.66 34.50 38.09
N VAL A 333 21.32 34.43 38.12
CA VAL A 333 20.56 33.43 38.88
C VAL A 333 19.82 32.46 37.95
N PHE A 334 20.11 31.16 38.12
CA PHE A 334 19.57 30.06 37.30
C PHE A 334 19.02 28.92 38.17
N HIS A 335 18.24 28.03 37.56
CA HIS A 335 17.73 26.81 38.20
C HIS A 335 18.63 25.60 37.93
N LEU A 336 18.58 24.61 38.82
CA LEU A 336 19.22 23.31 38.62
C LEU A 336 18.78 22.66 37.30
N GLY A 337 19.73 22.04 36.60
CA GLY A 337 19.55 21.40 35.30
C GLY A 337 19.35 22.32 34.09
N GLU A 338 19.19 23.65 34.27
CA GLU A 338 19.03 24.56 33.12
C GLU A 338 20.28 24.61 32.24
N TRP A 339 20.05 24.83 30.94
CA TRP A 339 21.10 25.17 29.99
C TRP A 339 21.31 26.68 29.95
N VAL A 340 22.54 27.12 30.19
CA VAL A 340 22.94 28.53 30.22
C VAL A 340 23.88 28.81 29.07
N TYR A 341 23.51 29.77 28.22
CA TYR A 341 24.31 30.28 27.12
C TYR A 341 25.15 31.48 27.55
N PHE A 342 26.43 31.46 27.19
CA PHE A 342 27.37 32.56 27.36
C PHE A 342 27.89 33.02 26.01
N ALA A 343 27.93 34.35 25.82
CA ALA A 343 28.41 34.99 24.58
C ALA A 343 29.95 35.15 24.54
N CYS A 344 30.70 34.25 25.18
CA CYS A 344 32.17 34.24 25.26
C CYS A 344 32.74 32.84 24.98
N GLU A 345 34.06 32.73 24.79
CA GLU A 345 34.70 31.44 24.51
C GLU A 345 34.87 30.58 25.78
N PRO A 346 34.94 29.24 25.66
CA PRO A 346 34.98 28.35 26.84
C PRO A 346 36.18 28.59 27.76
N GLN A 347 37.29 29.12 27.24
CA GLN A 347 38.47 29.45 28.02
C GLN A 347 38.21 30.57 29.04
N GLU A 348 37.24 31.45 28.78
CA GLU A 348 36.88 32.57 29.65
C GLU A 348 36.02 32.13 30.86
N ILE A 349 35.52 30.89 30.86
CA ILE A 349 34.54 30.38 31.85
C ILE A 349 35.12 29.24 32.72
N GLN A 350 36.44 29.01 32.67
CA GLN A 350 37.06 27.83 33.30
C GLN A 350 36.91 27.78 34.83
N ASN A 351 36.78 28.94 35.48
CA ASN A 351 36.61 29.07 36.92
C ASN A 351 35.27 29.75 37.22
N LEU A 352 34.23 28.96 37.49
CA LEU A 352 32.92 29.47 37.90
C LEU A 352 32.70 29.21 39.38
N THR A 353 32.44 30.28 40.14
CA THR A 353 31.89 30.16 41.50
C THR A 353 30.37 30.08 41.43
N LEU A 354 29.81 29.09 42.11
CA LEU A 354 28.38 28.88 42.31
C LEU A 354 28.06 29.26 43.77
N SER A 355 26.97 29.98 43.96
CA SER A 355 26.48 30.36 45.29
C SER A 355 25.01 30.01 45.46
N SER A 356 24.69 29.40 46.61
CA SER A 356 23.34 29.05 47.02
C SER A 356 23.19 29.38 48.50
N GLY A 357 22.36 30.37 48.83
CA GLY A 357 22.23 30.89 50.19
C GLY A 357 23.56 31.39 50.77
N ARG A 358 24.01 30.79 51.88
CA ARG A 358 25.24 31.17 52.61
C ARG A 358 26.51 30.47 52.13
N HIS A 359 26.40 29.54 51.18
CA HIS A 359 27.52 28.75 50.70
C HIS A 359 27.95 29.21 49.32
N SER A 360 29.26 29.31 49.12
CA SER A 360 29.86 29.44 47.81
C SER A 360 30.86 28.31 47.61
N PHE A 361 30.94 27.80 46.38
CA PHE A 361 31.93 26.80 45.99
C PHE A 361 32.37 27.07 44.56
N SER A 362 33.62 26.73 44.27
CA SER A 362 34.18 26.86 42.93
C SER A 362 34.08 25.54 42.19
N ILE A 363 33.75 25.60 40.90
CA ILE A 363 33.74 24.43 40.02
C ILE A 363 34.77 24.65 38.92
N SER A 364 35.71 23.71 38.83
CA SER A 364 36.64 23.62 37.71
C SER A 364 35.96 22.87 36.57
N LEU A 365 35.70 23.57 35.46
CA LEU A 365 35.00 23.00 34.32
C LEU A 365 35.97 22.79 33.15
N LYS A 366 36.06 21.55 32.67
CA LYS A 366 36.73 21.22 31.42
C LYS A 366 35.70 21.18 30.29
N PRO A 367 35.90 21.95 29.19
CA PRO A 367 34.99 21.91 28.05
C PRO A 367 34.90 20.50 27.47
N LYS A 368 33.68 20.00 27.29
CA LYS A 368 33.39 18.74 26.59
C LYS A 368 32.79 19.03 25.21
N PRO A 369 33.00 18.13 24.22
CA PRO A 369 32.28 18.21 22.97
C PRO A 369 30.79 17.96 23.20
N MET A 370 29.93 18.72 22.52
CA MET A 370 28.48 18.54 22.56
C MET A 370 28.08 17.26 21.82
N ASN A 371 27.29 16.40 22.45
CA ASN A 371 26.66 15.24 21.81
C ASN A 371 25.24 15.57 21.31
N LEU A 372 24.64 14.64 20.57
CA LEU A 372 23.37 14.84 19.87
C LEU A 372 22.15 14.91 20.80
N SER A 373 22.15 14.08 21.85
CA SER A 373 21.09 14.08 22.86
C SER A 373 21.04 15.44 23.57
N ASN A 374 22.20 15.91 24.01
CA ASN A 374 22.36 17.19 24.72
C ASN A 374 22.00 18.38 23.83
N LEU A 375 22.42 18.37 22.55
CA LEU A 375 22.04 19.40 21.60
C LEU A 375 20.51 19.43 21.37
N SER A 376 19.87 18.26 21.31
CA SER A 376 18.41 18.16 21.21
C SER A 376 17.71 18.67 22.47
N GLU A 377 18.25 18.42 23.66
CA GLU A 377 17.71 18.93 24.93
C GLU A 377 17.83 20.46 25.02
N LEU A 378 19.00 21.01 24.69
CA LEU A 378 19.24 22.44 24.59
C LEU A 378 18.21 23.13 23.67
N PHE A 379 18.00 22.60 22.47
CA PHE A 379 17.04 23.15 21.52
C PHE A 379 15.60 23.05 22.00
N ARG A 380 15.24 22.05 22.82
CA ARG A 380 13.91 21.96 23.44
C ARG A 380 13.71 23.05 24.48
N GLN A 381 14.69 23.29 25.35
CA GLN A 381 14.63 24.40 26.30
C GLN A 381 14.42 25.74 25.56
N TRP A 382 15.21 25.98 24.51
CA TRP A 382 15.07 27.20 23.70
C TRP A 382 13.71 27.28 23.01
N ASN A 383 13.19 26.18 22.45
CA ASN A 383 11.86 26.14 21.85
C ASN A 383 10.77 26.49 22.87
N SER A 384 10.82 25.91 24.07
CA SER A 384 9.86 26.20 25.15
C SER A 384 9.85 27.68 25.51
N LEU A 385 11.03 28.31 25.63
CA LEU A 385 11.16 29.74 25.92
C LEU A 385 10.67 30.62 24.76
N ILE A 386 10.95 30.24 23.51
CA ILE A 386 10.45 30.94 22.31
C ILE A 386 8.93 30.94 22.28
N ILE A 387 8.28 29.79 22.55
CA ILE A 387 6.81 29.69 22.62
C ILE A 387 6.27 30.58 23.75
N GLN A 388 6.92 30.57 24.93
CA GLN A 388 6.55 31.43 26.06
C GLN A 388 6.61 32.93 25.72
N LEU A 389 7.68 33.37 25.05
CA LEU A 389 7.83 34.77 24.64
C LEU A 389 6.78 35.14 23.59
N HIS A 390 6.58 34.30 22.58
CA HIS A 390 5.60 34.50 21.52
C HIS A 390 4.18 34.69 22.09
N ARG A 391 3.75 33.78 22.96
CA ARG A 391 2.40 33.77 23.53
C ARG A 391 2.15 34.88 24.55
N SER A 392 3.21 35.28 25.27
CA SER A 392 3.19 36.49 26.11
C SER A 392 3.29 37.79 25.30
N LYS A 393 3.34 37.75 23.96
CA LYS A 393 3.54 38.91 23.08
C LYS A 393 4.81 39.71 23.41
N LYS A 394 5.84 39.02 23.91
CA LYS A 394 7.17 39.58 24.18
C LYS A 394 8.08 39.40 22.95
N THR A 395 9.09 40.26 22.83
CA THR A 395 10.04 40.23 21.71
C THR A 395 10.84 38.93 21.70
N ILE A 396 10.84 38.23 20.57
CA ILE A 396 11.69 37.05 20.32
C ILE A 396 12.98 37.55 19.66
N PRO A 397 14.17 37.07 20.05
CA PRO A 397 15.42 37.45 19.38
C PRO A 397 15.37 37.11 17.88
N SER A 398 15.56 38.12 17.01
CA SER A 398 15.26 38.04 15.57
C SER A 398 16.04 36.97 14.79
N ASP A 399 17.22 36.58 15.30
CA ASP A 399 18.12 35.63 14.62
C ASP A 399 18.18 34.24 15.25
N ILE A 400 17.37 33.93 16.28
CA ILE A 400 17.53 32.69 17.05
C ILE A 400 17.34 31.42 16.21
N MET A 401 16.39 31.44 15.27
CA MET A 401 16.13 30.29 14.40
C MET A 401 17.27 30.08 13.40
N ALA A 402 17.76 31.15 12.79
CA ALA A 402 18.92 31.11 11.90
C ALA A 402 20.20 30.68 12.64
N PHE A 403 20.36 31.10 13.90
CA PHE A 403 21.47 30.68 14.76
C PHE A 403 21.43 29.17 15.05
N LYS A 404 20.26 28.63 15.42
CA LYS A 404 20.08 27.18 15.62
C LYS A 404 20.43 26.38 14.36
N ASP A 405 20.02 26.85 13.19
CA ASP A 405 20.34 26.21 11.91
C ASP A 405 21.84 26.16 11.64
N ARG A 406 22.54 27.27 11.87
CA ARG A 406 23.99 27.34 11.70
C ARG A 406 24.72 26.42 12.67
N LEU A 407 24.31 26.40 13.94
CA LEU A 407 24.85 25.47 14.95
C LEU A 407 24.65 24.01 14.55
N PHE A 408 23.43 23.63 14.18
CA PHE A 408 23.13 22.25 13.79
C PHE A 408 23.89 21.83 12.53
N SER A 409 23.98 22.72 11.54
CA SER A 409 24.69 22.46 10.29
C SER A 409 26.19 22.27 10.50
N SER A 410 26.81 23.13 11.31
CA SER A 410 28.24 23.02 11.67
C SER A 410 28.55 21.72 12.41
N TRP A 411 27.71 21.38 13.39
CA TRP A 411 27.87 20.16 14.16
C TRP A 411 27.66 18.89 13.31
N SER A 412 26.61 18.86 12.48
CA SER A 412 26.33 17.76 11.54
C SER A 412 27.49 17.56 10.55
N LYS A 413 28.06 18.66 10.05
CA LYS A 413 29.23 18.63 9.16
C LYS A 413 30.46 18.02 9.84
N LYS A 414 30.80 18.46 11.07
CA LYS A 414 31.94 17.92 11.82
C LYS A 414 31.86 16.42 12.06
N LEU A 415 30.67 15.91 12.38
CA LEU A 415 30.50 14.47 12.55
C LEU A 415 30.57 13.69 11.24
N LYS A 416 30.02 14.23 10.14
CA LYS A 416 30.14 13.62 8.81
C LYS A 416 31.60 13.61 8.32
N GLU A 417 32.42 14.57 8.73
CA GLU A 417 33.85 14.62 8.39
C GLU A 417 34.71 13.57 9.15
N GLY A 418 34.22 13.08 10.30
CA GLY A 418 34.88 12.03 11.09
C GLY A 418 34.55 10.60 10.65
N SER A 419 33.38 10.37 10.04
CA SER A 419 32.89 9.02 9.70
C SER A 419 33.06 8.70 8.20
N ARG A 420 33.82 7.66 7.87
CA ARG A 420 34.00 7.21 6.47
C ARG A 420 33.02 6.11 6.04
N ALA A 421 32.01 5.82 6.85
CA ALA A 421 30.98 4.79 6.62
C ALA A 421 31.54 3.38 6.43
N GLN A 422 32.74 3.09 6.95
CA GLN A 422 33.41 1.80 6.74
C GLN A 422 33.13 0.80 7.87
N THR A 423 32.98 1.27 9.12
CA THR A 423 32.67 0.42 10.28
C THR A 423 31.17 0.40 10.59
N ILE A 424 30.74 -0.57 11.40
CA ILE A 424 29.38 -0.62 11.94
C ILE A 424 29.08 0.67 12.72
N ASN A 425 29.96 1.07 13.63
CA ASN A 425 29.77 2.26 14.46
C ASN A 425 29.67 3.54 13.61
N ASP A 426 30.48 3.68 12.56
CA ASP A 426 30.36 4.80 11.61
C ASP A 426 28.97 4.84 10.94
N ARG A 427 28.43 3.68 10.54
CA ARG A 427 27.12 3.60 9.89
C ARG A 427 25.98 3.93 10.86
N LEU A 428 26.06 3.43 12.10
CA LEU A 428 25.10 3.76 13.15
C LEU A 428 25.14 5.26 13.46
N THR A 429 26.34 5.83 13.59
CA THR A 429 26.54 7.28 13.81
C THR A 429 25.95 8.10 12.65
N LEU A 430 26.24 7.74 11.40
CA LEU A 430 25.68 8.43 10.22
C LEU A 430 24.15 8.34 10.14
N LYS A 431 23.58 7.20 10.54
CA LYS A 431 22.13 7.03 10.63
C LYS A 431 21.56 7.92 11.72
N GLU A 432 22.13 7.92 12.92
CA GLU A 432 21.70 8.81 14.01
C GLU A 432 21.74 10.27 13.56
N ILE A 433 22.83 10.71 12.91
CA ILE A 433 22.92 12.05 12.34
C ILE A 433 21.77 12.34 11.37
N LYS A 434 21.44 11.41 10.47
CA LYS A 434 20.31 11.57 9.53
C LYS A 434 18.96 11.65 10.23
N THR A 435 18.70 10.76 11.20
CA THR A 435 17.46 10.76 11.99
C THR A 435 17.30 12.08 12.74
N HIS A 436 18.37 12.55 13.37
CA HIS A 436 18.36 13.82 14.09
C HIS A 436 18.31 15.02 13.15
N GLU A 437 18.87 14.95 11.94
CA GLU A 437 18.72 15.99 10.91
C GLU A 437 17.28 16.10 10.43
N ALA A 438 16.59 14.97 10.21
CA ALA A 438 15.18 14.94 9.89
C ALA A 438 14.32 15.49 11.05
N SER A 439 14.60 15.05 12.29
CA SER A 439 13.93 15.55 13.50
C SER A 439 14.15 17.05 13.69
N PHE A 440 15.37 17.56 13.51
CA PHE A 440 15.68 18.98 13.59
C PHE A 440 14.91 19.81 12.56
N ARG A 441 14.89 19.38 11.29
CA ARG A 441 14.11 20.05 10.24
C ARG A 441 12.61 20.04 10.56
N ALA A 442 12.09 18.93 11.06
CA ALA A 442 10.70 18.85 11.51
C ALA A 442 10.42 19.80 12.69
N HIS A 443 11.31 19.83 13.71
CA HIS A 443 11.20 20.76 14.83
C HIS A 443 11.18 22.21 14.35
N LYS A 444 12.08 22.57 13.43
CA LYS A 444 12.15 23.91 12.85
C LYS A 444 10.84 24.28 12.15
N ASN A 445 10.36 23.43 11.24
CA ASN A 445 9.14 23.68 10.49
C ASN A 445 7.92 23.84 11.41
N TYR A 446 7.81 23.01 12.45
CA TYR A 446 6.73 23.12 13.44
C TYR A 446 6.85 24.39 14.28
N MET A 447 8.06 24.78 14.70
CA MET A 447 8.28 26.04 15.40
C MET A 447 7.90 27.25 14.53
N GLU A 448 8.32 27.29 13.27
CA GLU A 448 7.92 28.34 12.32
C GLU A 448 6.40 28.37 12.15
N THR A 449 5.76 27.21 12.07
CA THR A 449 4.29 27.13 11.98
C THR A 449 3.62 27.68 13.25
N ILE A 450 4.12 27.34 14.43
CA ILE A 450 3.61 27.85 15.73
C ILE A 450 3.75 29.37 15.80
N LEU A 451 4.87 29.93 15.33
CA LEU A 451 5.15 31.37 15.38
C LEU A 451 4.37 32.18 14.34
N MET A 452 4.03 31.58 13.19
CA MET A 452 3.31 32.25 12.10
C MET A 452 1.78 32.14 12.22
N THR A 453 1.28 31.18 13.02
CA THR A 453 -0.15 30.88 13.13
C THR A 453 -0.74 31.52 14.38
N GLU A 454 -1.52 32.60 14.22
CA GLU A 454 -2.14 33.29 15.36
C GLU A 454 -3.23 32.43 16.05
N THR A 455 -4.01 31.67 15.28
CA THR A 455 -5.08 30.79 15.79
C THR A 455 -5.07 29.44 15.06
N PHE A 456 -4.99 28.35 15.82
CA PHE A 456 -5.11 26.99 15.28
C PHE A 456 -6.58 26.58 15.25
N GLN A 457 -7.03 25.94 14.16
CA GLN A 457 -8.39 25.40 14.07
C GLN A 457 -8.53 24.05 14.80
N ASP A 458 -7.43 23.30 14.89
CA ASP A 458 -7.34 22.02 15.58
C ASP A 458 -6.36 22.14 16.76
N GLU A 459 -6.91 22.18 17.98
CA GLU A 459 -6.14 22.19 19.23
C GLU A 459 -5.27 20.95 19.38
N GLN A 460 -5.66 19.83 18.77
CA GLN A 460 -4.90 18.58 18.83
C GLN A 460 -3.65 18.65 17.95
N GLU A 461 -3.76 19.26 16.76
CA GLU A 461 -2.62 19.53 15.89
C GLU A 461 -1.61 20.46 16.58
N LEU A 462 -2.10 21.47 17.29
CA LEU A 462 -1.26 22.37 18.08
C LEU A 462 -0.54 21.63 19.23
N ALA A 463 -1.25 20.78 19.98
CA ALA A 463 -0.66 19.95 21.02
C ALA A 463 0.44 19.04 20.46
N ASP A 464 0.16 18.34 19.36
CA ASP A 464 1.11 17.39 18.78
C ASP A 464 2.38 18.12 18.28
N LYS A 465 2.23 19.30 17.65
CA LYS A 465 3.38 20.14 17.23
C LYS A 465 4.21 20.65 18.40
N ILE A 466 3.58 21.08 19.50
CA ILE A 466 4.29 21.56 20.69
C ILE A 466 4.99 20.41 21.39
N LEU A 467 4.28 19.30 21.66
CA LEU A 467 4.90 18.12 22.28
C LEU A 467 6.07 17.60 21.45
N PHE A 468 5.94 17.56 20.13
CA PHE A 468 7.02 17.13 19.25
C PHE A 468 8.24 18.06 19.33
N THR A 469 8.03 19.38 19.48
CA THR A 469 9.12 20.37 19.51
C THR A 469 9.73 20.60 20.90
N THR A 470 9.00 20.31 21.99
CA THR A 470 9.42 20.59 23.37
C THR A 470 9.62 19.34 24.23
N VAL A 471 9.16 18.15 23.80
CA VAL A 471 9.23 16.89 24.58
C VAL A 471 10.00 15.80 23.82
N GLY A 472 10.70 14.94 24.56
CA GLY A 472 11.40 13.72 24.09
C GLY A 472 10.64 12.87 23.09
N GLY A 473 11.07 12.90 21.82
CA GLY A 473 10.58 12.02 20.75
C GLY A 473 10.99 10.56 20.94
N SER A 474 10.25 9.82 21.78
CA SER A 474 10.27 8.35 21.76
C SER A 474 8.86 7.73 21.70
N LYS A 475 7.82 8.45 22.18
CA LYS A 475 6.44 7.94 22.24
C LYS A 475 5.71 7.88 20.89
N TYR A 476 6.13 8.64 19.87
CA TYR A 476 5.43 8.74 18.58
C TYR A 476 6.03 7.89 17.45
N GLU A 477 7.30 7.48 17.53
CA GLU A 477 7.91 6.55 16.56
C GLU A 477 7.55 5.09 16.85
N THR A 478 7.31 4.73 18.12
CA THR A 478 7.05 3.35 18.56
C THR A 478 5.68 2.80 18.13
N LYS A 479 4.72 3.66 17.75
CA LYS A 479 3.39 3.22 17.29
C LYS A 479 3.40 2.54 15.91
N VAL A 480 4.49 2.68 15.14
CA VAL A 480 4.59 2.15 13.76
C VAL A 480 5.09 0.70 13.70
N LEU A 481 5.62 0.13 14.78
CA LEU A 481 6.37 -1.14 14.73
C LEU A 481 5.76 -2.34 15.48
N ARG A 482 4.47 -2.32 15.83
CA ARG A 482 3.79 -3.53 16.35
C ARG A 482 3.42 -4.47 15.21
N MET A 483 4.43 -5.21 14.76
CA MET A 483 4.35 -6.19 13.69
C MET A 483 3.76 -7.52 14.21
N LYS A 484 2.68 -8.02 13.58
CA LYS A 484 2.10 -9.34 13.87
C LYS A 484 3.05 -10.47 13.40
N GLY A 485 3.33 -11.45 14.25
CA GLY A 485 3.80 -12.79 13.86
C GLY A 485 5.18 -13.24 14.38
N HIS A 486 6.08 -12.32 14.73
CA HIS A 486 7.37 -12.61 15.39
C HIS A 486 7.70 -11.43 16.30
N THR A 487 7.67 -11.68 17.61
CA THR A 487 7.72 -10.64 18.65
C THR A 487 9.16 -10.20 18.94
N ASP A 488 9.32 -9.07 19.63
CA ASP A 488 10.64 -8.63 20.11
C ASP A 488 11.29 -9.66 21.03
N GLN A 489 10.49 -10.43 21.79
CA GLN A 489 10.99 -11.54 22.61
C GLN A 489 11.56 -12.68 21.76
N ASP A 490 10.88 -13.06 20.68
CA ASP A 490 11.37 -14.06 19.74
C ASP A 490 12.67 -13.58 19.07
N PHE A 491 12.75 -12.29 18.74
CA PHE A 491 13.95 -11.69 18.20
C PHE A 491 15.12 -11.73 19.19
N SER A 492 14.92 -11.32 20.45
CA SER A 492 15.97 -11.40 21.48
C SER A 492 16.47 -12.84 21.72
N LYS A 493 15.60 -13.84 21.59
CA LYS A 493 16.00 -15.25 21.65
C LYS A 493 16.88 -15.61 20.45
N ASP A 494 16.43 -15.29 19.24
CA ASP A 494 17.15 -15.58 17.99
C ASP A 494 18.52 -14.87 17.95
N GLN A 495 18.64 -13.67 18.55
CA GLN A 495 19.91 -12.95 18.72
C GLN A 495 20.93 -13.71 19.58
N LYS A 496 20.47 -14.28 20.71
CA LYS A 496 21.35 -15.06 21.60
C LYS A 496 21.88 -16.31 20.91
N GLU A 497 21.00 -17.08 20.26
CA GLU A 497 21.38 -18.27 19.50
C GLU A 497 22.38 -17.92 18.38
N PHE A 498 22.20 -16.80 17.69
CA PHE A 498 23.15 -16.34 16.68
C PHE A 498 24.51 -15.95 17.28
N MET A 499 24.52 -15.26 18.42
CA MET A 499 25.76 -14.82 19.08
C MET A 499 26.57 -16.01 19.62
N GLU A 500 25.91 -17.06 20.09
CA GLU A 500 26.58 -18.31 20.48
C GLU A 500 27.31 -18.95 19.29
N VAL A 501 26.66 -19.01 18.12
CA VAL A 501 27.27 -19.49 16.87
C VAL A 501 28.42 -18.59 16.44
N TYR A 502 28.26 -17.27 16.57
CA TYR A 502 29.28 -16.28 16.24
C TYR A 502 30.54 -16.45 17.08
N GLU A 503 30.42 -16.46 18.42
CA GLU A 503 31.59 -16.58 19.30
C GLU A 503 32.32 -17.92 19.12
N ALA A 504 31.59 -19.01 18.83
CA ALA A 504 32.20 -20.30 18.51
C ALA A 504 33.04 -20.30 17.22
N HIS A 505 32.74 -19.42 16.25
CA HIS A 505 33.39 -19.38 14.93
C HIS A 505 34.20 -18.10 14.67
N LYS A 506 34.23 -17.14 15.60
CA LYS A 506 34.88 -15.83 15.50
C LYS A 506 36.34 -15.89 15.07
N ALA A 507 37.09 -16.85 15.60
CA ALA A 507 38.50 -17.05 15.24
C ALA A 507 38.70 -17.45 13.77
N ASN A 508 37.74 -18.18 13.17
CA ASN A 508 37.78 -18.57 11.77
C ASN A 508 37.38 -17.39 10.86
N ILE A 509 36.39 -16.60 11.28
CA ILE A 509 35.95 -15.39 10.56
C ILE A 509 37.08 -14.38 10.43
N LYS A 510 37.85 -14.14 11.51
CA LYS A 510 38.98 -13.19 11.50
C LYS A 510 40.13 -13.58 10.55
N LYS A 511 40.23 -14.85 10.15
CA LYS A 511 41.27 -15.35 9.23
C LYS A 511 40.91 -15.18 7.76
N VAL A 512 39.69 -14.76 7.44
CA VAL A 512 39.23 -14.60 6.06
C VAL A 512 39.77 -13.31 5.47
N GLU A 513 40.53 -13.41 4.39
CA GLU A 513 40.88 -12.25 3.58
C GLU A 513 39.67 -11.87 2.73
N THR A 514 39.16 -10.64 2.91
CA THR A 514 38.07 -10.10 2.09
C THR A 514 38.66 -9.27 0.95
N THR A 515 38.37 -9.62 -0.30
CA THR A 515 38.84 -8.83 -1.45
C THR A 515 37.85 -7.71 -1.78
N PRO A 516 38.28 -6.62 -2.46
CA PRO A 516 37.36 -5.57 -2.90
C PRO A 516 36.25 -6.06 -3.84
N GLU A 517 36.42 -7.20 -4.49
CA GLU A 517 35.44 -7.81 -5.39
C GLU A 517 34.31 -8.53 -4.64
N ASP A 518 34.58 -8.94 -3.40
CA ASP A 518 33.60 -9.55 -2.48
C ASP A 518 32.73 -8.50 -1.75
N CYS A 519 33.17 -7.25 -1.78
CA CYS A 519 32.49 -6.12 -1.16
C CYS A 519 31.44 -5.49 -2.09
N CYS A 520 30.38 -4.95 -1.50
CA CYS A 520 29.46 -4.08 -2.21
C CYS A 520 30.23 -2.90 -2.81
N ARG A 521 30.04 -2.62 -4.11
CA ARG A 521 30.73 -1.50 -4.76
C ARG A 521 30.40 -0.11 -4.25
N ILE A 522 29.32 0.02 -3.46
CA ILE A 522 28.82 1.30 -2.98
C ILE A 522 29.18 1.51 -1.52
N THR A 523 28.91 0.52 -0.67
CA THR A 523 29.26 0.61 0.77
C THR A 523 30.69 0.18 1.06
N LEU A 524 31.36 -0.49 0.12
CA LEU A 524 32.69 -1.09 0.29
C LEU A 524 32.76 -2.11 1.45
N THR A 525 31.61 -2.60 1.91
CA THR A 525 31.45 -3.61 2.96
C THR A 525 30.85 -4.89 2.41
N SER A 526 31.05 -6.01 3.09
CA SER A 526 30.43 -7.31 2.84
C SER A 526 29.81 -7.89 4.10
N THR A 527 29.05 -8.97 3.96
CA THR A 527 28.55 -9.73 5.13
C THR A 527 29.68 -10.22 6.03
N ILE A 528 30.84 -10.57 5.46
CA ILE A 528 32.01 -10.99 6.23
C ILE A 528 32.67 -9.82 6.94
N THR A 529 32.80 -8.65 6.30
CA THR A 529 33.40 -7.50 6.97
C THR A 529 32.60 -7.08 8.20
N ASP A 530 31.26 -7.13 8.13
CA ASP A 530 30.40 -6.85 9.29
C ASP A 530 30.64 -7.86 10.43
N LEU A 531 30.85 -9.15 10.12
CA LEU A 531 31.18 -10.17 11.11
C LEU A 531 32.63 -10.05 11.64
N GLN A 532 33.52 -9.38 10.91
CA GLN A 532 34.91 -9.12 11.34
C GLN A 532 35.04 -7.86 12.18
N ASP A 533 34.06 -6.96 12.12
CA ASP A 533 34.04 -5.68 12.82
C ASP A 533 34.04 -5.88 14.34
N THR A 534 34.80 -5.05 15.06
CA THR A 534 34.88 -5.08 16.52
C THR A 534 33.56 -4.71 17.18
N ASP A 535 32.76 -3.90 16.51
CA ASP A 535 31.50 -3.35 17.00
C ASP A 535 30.29 -4.17 16.50
N PHE A 536 30.50 -5.41 16.04
CA PHE A 536 29.43 -6.27 15.53
C PHE A 536 28.26 -6.44 16.51
N SER A 537 28.54 -6.53 17.81
CA SER A 537 27.52 -6.65 18.86
C SER A 537 26.59 -5.44 18.96
N GLU A 538 27.04 -4.25 18.54
CA GLU A 538 26.23 -3.03 18.57
C GLU A 538 25.00 -3.12 17.65
N LEU A 539 25.08 -3.90 16.56
CA LEU A 539 23.93 -4.13 15.68
C LEU A 539 22.75 -4.79 16.40
N PHE A 540 23.01 -5.62 17.42
CA PHE A 540 21.96 -6.30 18.17
C PHE A 540 21.28 -5.44 19.22
N GLN A 541 21.82 -4.25 19.51
CA GLN A 541 21.13 -3.25 20.33
C GLN A 541 19.98 -2.57 19.56
N LEU A 542 19.96 -2.71 18.23
CA LEU A 542 18.88 -2.23 17.38
C LEU A 542 17.63 -3.13 17.47
N GLY A 543 16.46 -2.52 17.32
CA GLY A 543 15.23 -3.28 17.06
C GLY A 543 15.29 -4.05 15.75
N LYS A 544 14.52 -5.13 15.62
CA LYS A 544 14.54 -6.08 14.49
C LYS A 544 14.58 -5.41 13.11
N TYR A 545 13.68 -4.47 12.86
CA TYR A 545 13.58 -3.81 11.56
C TYR A 545 14.84 -3.01 11.22
N GLU A 546 15.40 -2.32 12.21
CA GLU A 546 16.61 -1.53 12.05
C GLU A 546 17.84 -2.41 11.89
N PHE A 547 17.93 -3.51 12.65
CA PHE A 547 18.95 -4.52 12.43
C PHE A 547 18.94 -5.02 10.98
N LEU A 548 17.77 -5.38 10.44
CA LEU A 548 17.62 -5.85 9.05
C LEU A 548 18.00 -4.79 8.00
N LYS A 549 17.90 -3.50 8.33
CA LYS A 549 18.32 -2.40 7.45
C LYS A 549 19.83 -2.16 7.48
N GLN A 550 20.48 -2.41 8.62
CA GLN A 550 21.87 -2.05 8.85
C GLN A 550 22.86 -3.21 8.66
N PHE A 551 22.43 -4.45 8.89
CA PHE A 551 23.29 -5.62 8.67
C PHE A 551 23.54 -5.86 7.17
N THR A 552 24.81 -5.91 6.76
CA THR A 552 25.19 -6.00 5.36
C THR A 552 24.90 -7.41 4.81
N MET A 553 23.89 -7.52 3.94
CA MET A 553 23.71 -8.68 3.06
C MET A 553 24.24 -8.36 1.66
N THR A 554 25.41 -8.89 1.29
CA THR A 554 26.01 -8.73 -0.04
C THR A 554 25.64 -9.86 -0.98
N GLY A 555 25.38 -9.53 -2.24
CA GLY A 555 25.20 -10.54 -3.29
C GLY A 555 24.84 -9.97 -4.64
N ILE A 556 24.18 -10.80 -5.45
CA ILE A 556 23.81 -10.47 -6.83
C ILE A 556 22.56 -9.57 -6.81
N PRO A 557 22.65 -8.33 -7.31
CA PRO A 557 21.48 -7.47 -7.47
C PRO A 557 20.58 -7.95 -8.61
N VAL A 558 19.30 -8.14 -8.29
CA VAL A 558 18.29 -8.64 -9.23
C VAL A 558 17.06 -7.74 -9.26
N PHE A 559 16.39 -7.72 -10.40
CA PHE A 559 15.04 -7.17 -10.52
C PHE A 559 14.01 -8.30 -10.52
N ALA A 560 13.22 -8.36 -9.46
CA ALA A 560 12.17 -9.35 -9.27
C ALA A 560 10.90 -8.67 -8.72
N PRO A 561 9.84 -8.50 -9.53
CA PRO A 561 8.59 -7.91 -9.08
C PRO A 561 7.98 -8.76 -7.95
N ILE A 562 7.79 -8.17 -6.78
CA ILE A 562 7.26 -8.88 -5.60
C ILE A 562 5.77 -9.14 -5.81
N ARG A 563 5.35 -10.40 -5.65
CA ARG A 563 3.95 -10.84 -5.75
C ARG A 563 3.59 -11.68 -4.53
N ASP A 564 2.32 -11.67 -4.13
CA ASP A 564 1.83 -12.46 -2.99
C ASP A 564 2.09 -13.96 -3.13
N SER A 565 2.09 -14.47 -4.37
CA SER A 565 2.41 -15.88 -4.64
C SER A 565 3.83 -16.28 -4.19
N MET A 566 4.78 -15.33 -4.20
CA MET A 566 6.17 -15.56 -3.82
C MET A 566 6.35 -15.65 -2.30
N ILE A 567 5.50 -14.95 -1.55
CA ILE A 567 5.44 -15.02 -0.09
C ILE A 567 4.96 -16.41 0.36
N ILE A 568 4.04 -17.01 -0.39
CA ILE A 568 3.50 -18.34 -0.10
C ILE A 568 4.42 -19.45 -0.61
N ASN A 569 5.06 -19.23 -1.77
CA ASN A 569 5.94 -20.20 -2.42
C ASN A 569 7.17 -19.49 -3.02
N PRO A 570 8.34 -19.56 -2.35
CA PRO A 570 9.56 -18.91 -2.83
C PRO A 570 10.05 -19.40 -4.20
N TRP A 571 9.70 -20.63 -4.59
CA TRP A 571 10.07 -21.18 -5.89
C TRP A 571 9.29 -20.57 -7.07
N SER A 572 8.28 -19.74 -6.78
CA SER A 572 7.56 -18.93 -7.78
C SER A 572 8.19 -17.53 -8.00
N TYR A 573 9.32 -17.26 -7.34
CA TYR A 573 10.10 -16.04 -7.54
C TYR A 573 10.55 -15.93 -9.01
N SER A 574 10.49 -14.72 -9.59
CA SER A 574 10.74 -14.49 -11.02
C SER A 574 11.70 -13.32 -11.18
N VAL A 575 12.96 -13.65 -11.48
CA VAL A 575 13.99 -12.67 -11.79
C VAL A 575 13.87 -12.26 -13.25
N ARG A 576 13.57 -10.97 -13.49
CA ARG A 576 13.41 -10.38 -14.82
C ARG A 576 14.70 -9.86 -15.41
N GLY A 577 15.68 -9.55 -14.57
CA GLY A 577 16.99 -9.07 -14.99
C GLY A 577 18.01 -9.13 -13.85
N ILE A 578 19.27 -9.25 -14.21
CA ILE A 578 20.41 -9.23 -13.31
C ILE A 578 21.27 -8.03 -13.70
N LEU A 579 21.66 -7.21 -12.71
CA LEU A 579 22.51 -6.04 -12.99
C LEU A 579 23.89 -6.49 -13.48
N SER A 580 24.42 -5.82 -14.49
CA SER A 580 25.71 -6.11 -15.13
C SER A 580 26.86 -5.26 -14.55
N SER A 581 28.09 -5.52 -15.01
CA SER A 581 29.31 -4.78 -14.62
C SER A 581 29.16 -3.26 -14.83
N PRO A 582 29.67 -2.40 -13.91
CA PRO A 582 30.57 -2.68 -12.79
C PRO A 582 29.91 -3.08 -11.47
N TYR A 583 28.57 -3.11 -11.39
CA TYR A 583 27.82 -3.38 -10.16
C TYR A 583 27.56 -4.88 -9.99
N THR A 584 28.63 -5.68 -9.99
CA THR A 584 28.53 -7.14 -9.96
C THR A 584 27.99 -7.65 -8.63
N ILE A 585 28.38 -7.02 -7.53
CA ILE A 585 27.96 -7.28 -6.14
C ILE A 585 27.48 -5.97 -5.51
N LEU A 586 26.29 -6.02 -4.89
CA LEU A 586 25.70 -4.92 -4.13
C LEU A 586 25.21 -5.42 -2.75
N SER A 587 24.99 -4.50 -1.82
CA SER A 587 24.45 -4.78 -0.49
C SER A 587 23.00 -4.36 -0.35
N GLN A 588 22.27 -5.07 0.49
CA GLN A 588 20.91 -4.69 0.88
C GLN A 588 20.88 -3.29 1.55
N VAL A 589 21.92 -2.93 2.31
CA VAL A 589 22.10 -1.60 2.92
C VAL A 589 22.15 -0.50 1.84
N ALA A 590 22.94 -0.71 0.77
CA ALA A 590 23.00 0.22 -0.34
C ALA A 590 21.62 0.41 -1.00
N LEU A 591 20.89 -0.69 -1.19
CA LEU A 591 19.54 -0.68 -1.76
C LEU A 591 18.54 0.09 -0.89
N GLU A 592 18.54 -0.08 0.44
CA GLU A 592 17.65 0.71 1.31
C GLU A 592 18.04 2.20 1.34
N SER A 593 19.33 2.52 1.32
CA SER A 593 19.82 3.90 1.24
C SER A 593 19.30 4.61 -0.03
N PHE A 594 19.31 3.93 -1.18
CA PHE A 594 18.72 4.46 -2.41
C PHE A 594 17.20 4.59 -2.31
N ALA A 595 16.52 3.58 -1.77
CA ALA A 595 15.07 3.59 -1.63
C ALA A 595 14.57 4.75 -0.75
N GLU A 596 15.32 5.13 0.29
CA GLU A 596 15.03 6.27 1.16
C GLU A 596 15.14 7.63 0.43
N THR A 597 15.90 7.70 -0.67
CA THR A 597 16.04 8.92 -1.49
C THR A 597 15.02 9.05 -2.63
N THR A 598 14.34 7.96 -3.00
CA THR A 598 13.30 7.96 -4.04
C THR A 598 11.91 8.27 -3.47
N SER A 599 11.15 9.12 -4.17
CA SER A 599 9.82 9.62 -3.75
C SER A 599 8.86 8.48 -3.36
N ALA A 600 8.13 8.67 -2.25
CA ALA A 600 7.10 7.76 -1.77
C ALA A 600 6.02 7.54 -2.83
N GLY A 601 5.98 6.35 -3.46
CA GLY A 601 4.97 6.03 -4.47
C GLY A 601 5.23 4.77 -5.31
N ALA A 602 6.46 4.25 -5.37
CA ALA A 602 6.75 3.04 -6.13
C ALA A 602 6.35 1.77 -5.34
N GLN A 603 5.36 1.02 -5.83
CA GLN A 603 4.85 -0.24 -5.22
C GLN A 603 5.93 -1.33 -5.02
N HIS A 604 7.12 -1.20 -5.64
CA HIS A 604 8.17 -2.22 -5.63
C HIS A 604 9.55 -1.74 -5.14
N LYS A 605 9.68 -0.48 -4.66
CA LYS A 605 10.97 0.14 -4.29
C LYS A 605 12.09 -0.18 -5.30
N ASP A 606 11.83 0.00 -6.59
CA ASP A 606 12.84 -0.30 -7.62
C ASP A 606 13.86 0.82 -7.74
N VAL A 607 15.13 0.45 -7.77
CA VAL A 607 16.28 1.36 -7.90
C VAL A 607 16.87 1.21 -9.29
N ARG A 608 17.28 2.33 -9.90
CA ARG A 608 18.05 2.36 -11.15
C ARG A 608 19.48 2.76 -10.84
N ALA A 609 20.44 1.90 -11.18
CA ALA A 609 21.85 2.25 -11.03
C ALA A 609 22.29 3.35 -12.01
N LYS A 610 21.65 3.42 -13.19
CA LYS A 610 21.77 4.53 -14.15
C LYS A 610 20.40 4.95 -14.64
N TRP A 611 20.10 6.25 -14.57
CA TRP A 611 18.79 6.79 -14.93
C TRP A 611 18.43 6.60 -16.41
N ASP A 612 19.43 6.59 -17.30
CA ASP A 612 19.27 6.52 -18.76
C ASP A 612 19.25 5.09 -19.33
N GLU A 613 19.46 4.05 -18.52
CA GLU A 613 19.50 2.66 -18.99
C GLU A 613 18.38 1.83 -18.31
N ALA A 614 17.31 1.53 -19.06
CA ALA A 614 16.16 0.75 -18.58
C ALA A 614 16.54 -0.65 -18.06
N ASN A 615 17.70 -1.18 -18.47
CA ASN A 615 18.23 -2.50 -18.09
C ASN A 615 19.04 -2.49 -16.78
N THR A 616 19.11 -1.37 -16.05
CA THR A 616 19.88 -1.25 -14.80
C THR A 616 19.02 -1.25 -13.53
N ARG A 617 17.79 -1.77 -13.62
CA ARG A 617 16.85 -1.85 -12.51
C ARG A 617 17.19 -3.02 -11.59
N PHE A 618 17.03 -2.81 -10.28
CA PHE A 618 17.07 -3.86 -9.26
C PHE A 618 16.22 -3.47 -8.06
N ASN A 619 15.72 -4.44 -7.31
CA ASN A 619 14.91 -4.23 -6.11
C ASN A 619 15.13 -5.29 -5.02
N ALA A 620 16.01 -6.25 -5.29
CA ALA A 620 16.38 -7.31 -4.37
C ALA A 620 17.86 -7.66 -4.50
N ILE A 621 18.43 -8.18 -3.43
CA ILE A 621 19.80 -8.71 -3.40
C ILE A 621 19.69 -10.19 -3.09
N VAL A 622 20.26 -11.05 -3.95
CA VAL A 622 20.38 -12.49 -3.71
C VAL A 622 21.77 -12.74 -3.13
N PRO A 623 21.89 -13.01 -1.82
CA PRO A 623 23.19 -13.17 -1.19
C PRO A 623 24.00 -14.30 -1.81
N VAL A 624 25.31 -14.11 -1.97
CA VAL A 624 26.21 -15.15 -2.49
C VAL A 624 27.57 -15.05 -1.79
N PHE A 625 28.21 -16.19 -1.59
CA PHE A 625 29.53 -16.33 -0.99
C PHE A 625 30.49 -17.00 -1.97
N PRO A 626 31.69 -16.43 -2.20
CA PRO A 626 32.78 -17.14 -2.85
C PRO A 626 33.12 -18.46 -2.13
N PRO A 627 33.72 -19.45 -2.80
CA PRO A 627 34.04 -20.76 -2.21
C PRO A 627 34.79 -20.69 -0.87
N GLY A 628 35.79 -19.82 -0.74
CA GLY A 628 36.55 -19.65 0.50
C GLY A 628 35.72 -19.14 1.68
N VAL A 629 34.74 -18.28 1.39
CA VAL A 629 33.84 -17.68 2.40
C VAL A 629 32.70 -18.63 2.78
N ALA A 630 32.17 -19.37 1.80
CA ALA A 630 31.00 -20.22 1.99
C ALA A 630 31.17 -21.24 3.13
N LYS A 631 32.34 -21.88 3.22
CA LYS A 631 32.65 -22.86 4.28
C LYS A 631 32.57 -22.27 5.69
N ILE A 632 32.92 -21.00 5.84
CA ILE A 632 32.90 -20.30 7.14
C ILE A 632 31.50 -19.81 7.48
N MET A 633 30.69 -19.54 6.45
CA MET A 633 29.30 -19.12 6.59
C MET A 633 28.33 -20.28 6.89
N GLU A 634 28.72 -21.54 6.70
CA GLU A 634 27.88 -22.72 6.91
C GLU A 634 27.12 -22.72 8.26
N PRO A 635 27.75 -22.45 9.42
CA PRO A 635 27.05 -22.43 10.71
C PRO A 635 26.00 -21.32 10.81
N PHE A 636 26.25 -20.19 10.16
CA PHE A 636 25.38 -19.01 10.19
C PHE A 636 24.16 -19.19 9.29
N VAL A 637 24.33 -19.86 8.15
CA VAL A 637 23.28 -20.04 7.14
C VAL A 637 22.04 -20.76 7.69
N HIS A 638 22.21 -21.57 8.72
CA HIS A 638 21.13 -22.31 9.37
C HIS A 638 20.46 -21.57 10.54
N THR A 639 20.95 -20.39 10.91
CA THR A 639 20.36 -19.59 11.99
C THR A 639 19.09 -18.86 11.54
N ARG A 640 18.20 -18.57 12.48
CA ARG A 640 16.98 -17.78 12.23
C ARG A 640 17.28 -16.34 11.84
N ILE A 641 18.28 -15.71 12.46
CA ILE A 641 18.73 -14.35 12.13
C ILE A 641 19.19 -14.28 10.67
N TYR A 642 20.02 -15.21 10.21
CA TYR A 642 20.44 -15.24 8.81
C TYR A 642 19.24 -15.43 7.87
N ALA A 643 18.33 -16.36 8.18
CA ALA A 643 17.11 -16.55 7.40
C ALA A 643 16.26 -15.27 7.33
N MET A 644 16.15 -14.50 8.41
CA MET A 644 15.48 -13.19 8.41
C MET A 644 16.18 -12.19 7.49
N CYS A 645 17.51 -12.06 7.60
CA CYS A 645 18.29 -11.13 6.78
C CYS A 645 18.17 -11.43 5.29
N VAL A 646 18.25 -12.71 4.91
CA VAL A 646 18.14 -13.12 3.51
C VAL A 646 16.71 -12.97 2.99
N THR A 647 15.71 -13.33 3.79
CA THR A 647 14.30 -13.13 3.43
C THR A 647 14.02 -11.65 3.19
N PHE A 648 14.54 -10.77 4.05
CA PHE A 648 14.41 -9.32 3.88
C PHE A 648 15.16 -8.81 2.65
N ALA A 649 16.38 -9.29 2.38
CA ALA A 649 17.16 -8.89 1.21
C ALA A 649 16.47 -9.24 -0.13
N ILE A 650 15.74 -10.37 -0.17
CA ILE A 650 15.09 -10.91 -1.37
C ILE A 650 13.64 -10.45 -1.53
N LEU A 651 12.84 -10.52 -0.46
CA LEU A 651 11.39 -10.25 -0.48
C LEU A 651 11.01 -8.88 0.09
N LYS A 652 11.96 -8.14 0.69
CA LYS A 652 11.72 -6.82 1.30
C LYS A 652 10.63 -6.80 2.36
N ASN A 653 10.39 -7.93 2.99
CA ASN A 653 9.37 -8.09 4.02
C ASN A 653 10.02 -8.52 5.35
N PRO A 654 10.02 -7.65 6.38
CA PRO A 654 10.64 -7.94 7.67
C PRO A 654 9.81 -8.89 8.57
N HIS A 655 8.59 -9.23 8.13
CA HIS A 655 7.66 -10.06 8.88
C HIS A 655 7.78 -11.56 8.56
N ILE A 656 8.43 -11.91 7.45
CA ILE A 656 8.50 -13.29 6.97
C ILE A 656 9.89 -13.85 7.28
N ILE A 657 9.91 -15.10 7.72
CA ILE A 657 11.13 -15.89 7.88
C ILE A 657 10.93 -17.16 7.07
N ASP A 658 11.61 -17.27 5.94
CA ASP A 658 11.51 -18.43 5.07
C ASP A 658 12.90 -19.03 4.82
N PHE A 659 13.09 -20.28 5.26
CA PHE A 659 14.37 -20.98 5.11
C PHE A 659 14.64 -21.46 3.68
N ASN A 660 13.62 -21.52 2.81
CA ASN A 660 13.74 -21.95 1.42
C ASN A 660 13.92 -20.78 0.44
N VAL A 661 13.69 -19.54 0.89
CA VAL A 661 13.75 -18.37 -0.01
C VAL A 661 15.12 -18.19 -0.64
N HIS A 662 16.19 -18.43 0.13
CA HIS A 662 17.54 -18.21 -0.35
C HIS A 662 17.92 -19.19 -1.45
N ILE A 663 17.75 -20.50 -1.19
CA ILE A 663 18.08 -21.55 -2.15
C ILE A 663 17.20 -21.48 -3.41
N ALA A 664 15.93 -21.10 -3.28
CA ALA A 664 15.06 -20.84 -4.42
C ALA A 664 15.57 -19.65 -5.26
N ALA A 665 15.90 -18.52 -4.62
CA ALA A 665 16.41 -17.35 -5.32
C ALA A 665 17.76 -17.60 -6.00
N LEU A 666 18.66 -18.37 -5.37
CA LEU A 666 19.92 -18.82 -5.96
C LEU A 666 19.67 -19.63 -7.25
N ALA A 667 18.79 -20.62 -7.17
CA ALA A 667 18.44 -21.48 -8.31
C ALA A 667 17.80 -20.69 -9.46
N ILE A 668 16.90 -19.76 -9.15
CA ILE A 668 16.22 -18.92 -10.15
C ILE A 668 17.20 -17.92 -10.77
N THR A 669 18.09 -17.34 -9.97
CA THR A 669 19.13 -16.43 -10.47
C THR A 669 20.10 -17.18 -11.39
N TRP A 670 20.51 -18.39 -11.04
CA TRP A 670 21.30 -19.25 -11.90
C TRP A 670 20.57 -19.56 -13.22
N MET A 671 19.29 -19.93 -13.16
CA MET A 671 18.49 -20.19 -14.36
C MET A 671 18.39 -18.96 -15.26
N ARG A 672 18.29 -17.78 -14.66
CA ARG A 672 18.28 -16.51 -15.39
C ARG A 672 19.63 -16.22 -16.06
N ILE A 673 20.75 -16.53 -15.40
CA ILE A 673 22.08 -16.45 -16.01
C ILE A 673 22.18 -17.35 -17.24
N LEU A 674 21.67 -18.60 -17.17
CA LEU A 674 21.66 -19.51 -18.33
C LEU A 674 20.83 -18.97 -19.50
N TYR A 675 19.75 -18.25 -19.21
CA TYR A 675 18.92 -17.60 -20.24
C TYR A 675 19.63 -16.40 -20.89
N GLU A 676 20.29 -15.55 -20.10
CA GLU A 676 20.99 -14.35 -20.61
C GLU A 676 22.34 -14.67 -21.27
N TYR A 677 23.02 -15.73 -20.83
CA TYR A 677 24.34 -16.16 -21.30
C TYR A 677 24.36 -17.65 -21.68
N PRO A 678 23.67 -18.04 -22.77
CA PRO A 678 23.50 -19.45 -23.14
C PRO A 678 24.76 -20.12 -23.71
N THR A 679 25.70 -19.34 -24.26
CA THR A 679 26.92 -19.85 -24.93
C THR A 679 28.10 -20.05 -23.97
N ARG A 680 28.94 -21.05 -24.24
CA ARG A 680 30.22 -21.32 -23.54
C ARG A 680 31.42 -20.97 -24.44
N PRO A 681 32.56 -20.44 -23.93
CA PRO A 681 32.78 -20.03 -22.54
C PRO A 681 32.00 -18.74 -22.20
N ARG A 682 31.52 -18.63 -20.96
CA ARG A 682 30.84 -17.43 -20.45
C ARG A 682 31.87 -16.38 -20.01
N PRO A 683 31.53 -15.07 -20.03
CA PRO A 683 32.41 -14.03 -19.50
C PRO A 683 32.85 -14.32 -18.05
N GLU A 684 34.05 -13.90 -17.69
CA GLU A 684 34.66 -14.23 -16.39
C GLU A 684 33.77 -13.85 -15.19
N PHE A 685 33.20 -12.65 -15.17
CA PHE A 685 32.31 -12.21 -14.09
C PHE A 685 31.04 -13.08 -13.97
N VAL A 686 30.56 -13.66 -15.07
CA VAL A 686 29.43 -14.59 -15.08
C VAL A 686 29.85 -15.95 -14.51
N ARG A 687 31.05 -16.41 -14.88
CA ARG A 687 31.64 -17.65 -14.33
C ARG A 687 31.79 -17.56 -12.81
N LEU A 688 32.36 -16.47 -12.31
CA LEU A 688 32.53 -16.21 -10.88
C LEU A 688 31.20 -16.17 -10.14
N ARG A 689 30.16 -15.53 -10.69
CA ARG A 689 28.80 -15.55 -10.12
C ARG A 689 28.22 -16.95 -10.02
N ILE A 690 28.36 -17.76 -11.08
CA ILE A 690 27.90 -19.15 -11.06
C ILE A 690 28.64 -19.94 -9.98
N GLU A 691 29.94 -19.73 -9.84
CA GLU A 691 30.77 -20.36 -8.81
C GLU A 691 30.31 -19.98 -7.40
N SER A 692 30.08 -18.69 -7.13
CA SER A 692 29.54 -18.21 -5.85
C SER A 692 28.13 -18.74 -5.57
N ILE A 693 27.26 -18.84 -6.58
CA ILE A 693 25.93 -19.46 -6.42
C ILE A 693 26.08 -20.92 -6.00
N LYS A 694 26.97 -21.68 -6.67
CA LYS A 694 27.21 -23.10 -6.35
C LYS A 694 27.73 -23.28 -4.93
N SER A 695 28.78 -22.55 -4.53
CA SER A 695 29.34 -22.63 -3.18
C SER A 695 28.33 -22.25 -2.11
N THR A 696 27.50 -21.24 -2.35
CA THR A 696 26.44 -20.84 -1.41
C THR A 696 25.33 -21.87 -1.33
N ALA A 697 24.88 -22.41 -2.46
CA ALA A 697 23.83 -23.41 -2.52
C ALA A 697 24.23 -24.72 -1.85
N ALA A 698 25.50 -25.12 -1.96
CA ALA A 698 26.03 -26.33 -1.32
C ALA A 698 25.80 -26.37 0.21
N LEU A 699 25.79 -25.21 0.86
CA LEU A 699 25.51 -25.07 2.30
C LEU A 699 24.11 -25.55 2.70
N TYR A 700 23.16 -25.59 1.75
CA TYR A 700 21.79 -26.06 2.00
C TYR A 700 21.58 -27.53 1.65
N LEU A 701 22.37 -28.08 0.73
CA LEU A 701 22.08 -29.37 0.10
C LEU A 701 22.31 -30.57 1.02
N ASN A 702 23.09 -30.39 2.09
CA ASN A 702 23.29 -31.39 3.14
C ASN A 702 22.08 -31.56 4.08
N GLN A 703 21.06 -30.70 3.97
CA GLN A 703 19.87 -30.84 4.82
C GLN A 703 19.09 -32.12 4.46
N PRO A 704 18.52 -32.83 5.45
CA PRO A 704 17.80 -34.09 5.21
C PRO A 704 16.69 -34.00 4.15
N SER A 705 15.99 -32.87 4.07
CA SER A 705 14.92 -32.63 3.10
C SER A 705 15.43 -32.62 1.65
N TYR A 706 16.58 -31.99 1.39
CA TYR A 706 17.20 -31.92 0.06
C TYR A 706 17.88 -33.23 -0.32
N LEU A 707 18.55 -33.90 0.62
CA LEU A 707 19.09 -35.24 0.42
C LEU A 707 17.98 -36.24 0.05
N THR A 708 16.83 -36.18 0.73
CA THR A 708 15.68 -37.02 0.41
C THR A 708 15.09 -36.66 -0.96
N TYR A 709 14.95 -35.37 -1.28
CA TYR A 709 14.49 -34.94 -2.59
C TYR A 709 15.42 -35.43 -3.72
N TRP A 710 16.74 -35.32 -3.52
CA TRP A 710 17.75 -35.82 -4.45
C TRP A 710 17.64 -37.33 -4.68
N LYS A 711 17.55 -38.10 -3.59
CA LYS A 711 17.34 -39.55 -3.66
C LYS A 711 16.11 -39.92 -4.48
N VAL A 712 14.97 -39.25 -4.21
CA VAL A 712 13.73 -39.49 -4.97
C VAL A 712 13.87 -39.04 -6.42
N LEU A 713 14.57 -37.94 -6.72
CA LEU A 713 14.80 -37.48 -8.09
C LEU A 713 15.58 -38.51 -8.91
N ARG A 714 16.57 -39.15 -8.30
CA ARG A 714 17.40 -40.20 -8.91
C ARG A 714 16.65 -41.53 -9.06
N GLU A 715 16.00 -41.99 -8.00
CA GLU A 715 15.41 -43.34 -7.93
C GLU A 715 13.98 -43.40 -8.46
N ASN A 716 13.19 -42.34 -8.24
CA ASN A 716 11.79 -42.25 -8.64
C ASN A 716 11.46 -40.84 -9.17
N THR A 717 12.08 -40.50 -10.29
CA THR A 717 12.00 -39.19 -10.94
C THR A 717 10.57 -38.69 -11.11
N ALA A 718 9.63 -39.58 -11.46
CA ALA A 718 8.22 -39.23 -11.61
C ALA A 718 7.65 -38.61 -10.31
N GLN A 719 7.89 -39.23 -9.15
CA GLN A 719 7.40 -38.70 -7.87
C GLN A 719 8.08 -37.36 -7.50
N ALA A 720 9.38 -37.19 -7.80
CA ALA A 720 10.10 -35.95 -7.50
C ALA A 720 9.63 -34.74 -8.32
N LEU A 721 9.08 -34.96 -9.52
CA LEU A 721 8.61 -33.90 -10.43
C LEU A 721 7.12 -33.58 -10.25
N MET A 722 6.37 -34.38 -9.49
CA MET A 722 4.96 -34.11 -9.19
C MET A 722 4.81 -32.83 -8.37
N THR A 723 3.85 -31.98 -8.72
CA THR A 723 3.51 -30.79 -7.92
C THR A 723 3.24 -31.17 -6.46
N GLU A 724 2.52 -32.26 -6.25
CA GLU A 724 2.36 -32.93 -4.95
C GLU A 724 2.49 -34.44 -5.15
N SER A 725 3.53 -35.03 -4.56
CA SER A 725 3.81 -36.46 -4.69
C SER A 725 2.98 -37.31 -3.72
N THR A 726 3.05 -38.63 -3.84
CA THR A 726 2.51 -39.55 -2.82
C THR A 726 3.48 -39.84 -1.69
N ILE A 727 4.73 -39.40 -1.81
CA ILE A 727 5.79 -39.65 -0.82
C ILE A 727 5.72 -38.58 0.28
N LYS A 728 5.79 -39.02 1.54
CA LYS A 728 5.89 -38.14 2.71
C LYS A 728 7.28 -38.23 3.30
N VAL A 729 7.88 -37.08 3.59
CA VAL A 729 9.16 -36.90 4.29
C VAL A 729 8.86 -36.06 5.53
N ASP A 730 9.17 -36.56 6.72
CA ASP A 730 8.90 -35.89 7.99
C ASP A 730 7.44 -35.39 8.14
N LYS A 731 6.48 -36.26 7.79
CA LYS A 731 5.04 -35.98 7.76
C LYS A 731 4.59 -34.92 6.75
N LYS A 732 5.50 -34.32 5.97
CA LYS A 732 5.20 -33.38 4.88
C LYS A 732 5.23 -34.10 3.53
N THR A 733 4.29 -33.78 2.66
CA THR A 733 4.28 -34.30 1.28
C THR A 733 5.46 -33.71 0.51
N LEU A 734 6.23 -34.54 -0.19
CA LEU A 734 7.29 -34.07 -1.10
C LEU A 734 6.63 -33.35 -2.29
N LYS A 735 7.06 -32.11 -2.57
CA LYS A 735 6.49 -31.25 -3.63
C LYS A 735 7.57 -30.78 -4.61
N CYS A 736 7.16 -30.64 -5.86
CA CYS A 736 7.90 -29.95 -6.92
C CYS A 736 7.21 -28.62 -7.25
N GLU A 737 7.52 -27.61 -6.45
CA GLU A 737 6.93 -26.29 -6.51
C GLU A 737 7.25 -25.55 -7.82
N SER A 738 8.42 -25.83 -8.41
CA SER A 738 8.92 -25.27 -9.67
C SER A 738 9.83 -26.28 -10.36
N LEU A 739 9.88 -26.27 -11.70
CA LEU A 739 10.80 -27.11 -12.47
C LEU A 739 12.26 -26.66 -12.37
N ILE A 740 12.52 -25.44 -11.90
CA ILE A 740 13.88 -24.97 -11.61
C ILE A 740 14.51 -25.79 -10.47
N LYS A 741 13.73 -26.20 -9.46
CA LYS A 741 14.21 -27.00 -8.32
C LYS A 741 14.89 -28.30 -8.73
N PRO A 742 14.25 -29.22 -9.49
CA PRO A 742 14.90 -30.45 -9.93
C PRO A 742 16.06 -30.20 -10.90
N MET A 743 15.98 -29.19 -11.78
CA MET A 743 17.08 -28.83 -12.68
C MET A 743 18.32 -28.41 -11.89
N PHE A 744 18.13 -27.52 -10.90
CA PHE A 744 19.22 -27.00 -10.08
C PHE A 744 19.82 -28.07 -9.16
N ILE A 745 18.99 -28.90 -8.52
CA ILE A 745 19.47 -29.99 -7.66
C ILE A 745 20.24 -31.03 -8.48
N LEU A 746 19.78 -31.37 -9.69
CA LEU A 746 20.51 -32.27 -10.60
C LEU A 746 21.89 -31.70 -10.94
N HIS A 747 21.94 -30.43 -11.34
CA HIS A 747 23.18 -29.72 -11.67
C HIS A 747 24.17 -29.70 -10.49
N MET A 748 23.68 -29.45 -9.29
CA MET A 748 24.52 -29.35 -8.09
C MET A 748 25.12 -30.70 -7.65
N ASN A 749 24.53 -31.84 -8.06
CA ASN A 749 24.97 -33.17 -7.65
C ASN A 749 25.65 -33.99 -8.74
N GLN A 750 25.72 -33.48 -9.99
CA GLN A 750 26.26 -34.22 -11.13
C GLN A 750 27.74 -34.62 -11.01
N HIS A 751 28.51 -33.97 -10.13
CA HIS A 751 29.95 -34.21 -9.94
C HIS A 751 30.30 -34.82 -8.56
N ASN A 752 29.34 -35.03 -7.66
CA ASN A 752 29.61 -35.43 -6.27
C ASN A 752 29.44 -36.94 -6.00
N GLU A 753 28.78 -37.70 -6.87
CA GLU A 753 28.59 -39.15 -6.74
C GLU A 753 29.35 -39.90 -7.84
N CYS A 754 29.79 -41.14 -7.55
CA CYS A 754 30.24 -42.08 -8.58
C CYS A 754 29.19 -42.16 -9.70
N GLU A 755 29.55 -41.62 -10.87
CA GLU A 755 28.82 -41.62 -12.15
C GLU A 755 27.30 -41.73 -12.05
N LEU A 756 26.62 -40.60 -11.79
CA LEU A 756 25.22 -40.48 -12.17
C LEU A 756 25.14 -40.74 -13.69
N SER A 757 24.56 -41.88 -14.09
CA SER A 757 24.57 -42.27 -15.50
C SER A 757 23.85 -41.21 -16.35
N LEU A 758 24.42 -40.89 -17.51
CA LEU A 758 23.80 -39.95 -18.47
C LEU A 758 22.39 -40.40 -18.89
N SER A 759 22.10 -41.70 -18.79
CA SER A 759 20.75 -42.24 -18.99
C SER A 759 19.73 -41.78 -17.93
N VAL A 760 20.14 -41.62 -16.67
CA VAL A 760 19.30 -41.04 -15.61
C VAL A 760 19.08 -39.55 -15.86
N VAL A 761 20.12 -38.81 -16.23
CA VAL A 761 20.03 -37.38 -16.59
C VAL A 761 19.05 -37.18 -17.75
N ALA A 762 19.18 -37.97 -18.82
CA ALA A 762 18.29 -37.91 -19.97
C ALA A 762 16.84 -38.25 -19.60
N ARG A 763 16.62 -39.24 -18.72
CA ARG A 763 15.28 -39.57 -18.19
C ARG A 763 14.67 -38.42 -17.39
N VAL A 764 15.46 -37.78 -16.51
CA VAL A 764 15.02 -36.61 -15.75
C VAL A 764 14.66 -35.47 -16.69
N MET A 765 15.50 -35.19 -17.67
CA MET A 765 15.26 -34.13 -18.65
C MET A 765 13.98 -34.38 -19.47
N ARG A 766 13.75 -35.61 -19.93
CA ARG A 766 12.53 -36.00 -20.63
C ARG A 766 11.27 -35.71 -19.81
N LEU A 767 11.25 -36.11 -18.54
CA LEU A 767 10.10 -35.87 -17.67
C LEU A 767 9.93 -34.38 -17.30
N ILE A 768 11.03 -33.62 -17.21
CA ILE A 768 10.98 -32.15 -17.07
C ILE A 768 10.29 -31.52 -18.29
N LEU A 769 10.60 -31.96 -19.52
CA LEU A 769 9.95 -31.45 -20.74
C LEU A 769 8.44 -31.77 -20.77
N VAL A 770 8.07 -33.00 -20.40
CA VAL A 770 6.66 -33.41 -20.28
C VAL A 770 5.92 -32.54 -19.26
N GLU A 771 6.50 -32.31 -18.09
CA GLU A 771 5.87 -31.46 -17.07
C GLU A 771 5.88 -29.98 -17.44
N PHE A 772 6.90 -29.49 -18.13
CA PHE A 772 6.94 -28.11 -18.63
C PHE A 772 5.76 -27.83 -19.54
N ILE A 773 5.57 -28.67 -20.57
CA ILE A 773 4.45 -28.57 -21.51
C ILE A 773 3.14 -28.76 -20.75
N GLY A 774 3.02 -29.80 -19.91
CA GLY A 774 1.83 -30.07 -19.12
C GLY A 774 1.39 -28.94 -18.19
N ARG A 775 2.34 -28.30 -17.48
CA ARG A 775 2.07 -27.16 -16.60
C ARG A 775 1.73 -25.90 -17.38
N CYS A 776 2.26 -25.71 -18.58
CA CYS A 776 1.87 -24.60 -19.46
C CYS A 776 0.45 -24.79 -20.02
N LEU A 777 0.09 -26.03 -20.41
CA LEU A 777 -1.20 -26.35 -21.01
C LEU A 777 -2.35 -26.52 -20.01
N ALA A 778 -2.07 -26.76 -18.72
CA ALA A 778 -3.09 -26.95 -17.68
C ALA A 778 -4.10 -25.78 -17.59
N ASN A 779 -3.67 -24.55 -17.94
CA ASN A 779 -4.52 -23.36 -17.94
C ASN A 779 -5.16 -23.02 -19.30
N TYR A 780 -4.78 -23.74 -20.37
CA TYR A 780 -5.24 -23.46 -21.74
C TYR A 780 -6.74 -23.79 -21.91
N ASN A 781 -7.24 -24.79 -21.18
CA ASN A 781 -8.64 -25.26 -21.25
C ASN A 781 -9.63 -24.53 -20.34
N THR A 782 -9.18 -23.78 -19.32
CA THR A 782 -10.08 -23.23 -18.28
C THR A 782 -10.53 -21.79 -18.53
N LYS A 783 -9.78 -20.99 -19.30
CA LYS A 783 -10.11 -19.57 -19.56
C LYS A 783 -10.84 -19.32 -20.88
N ASN A 784 -10.74 -20.23 -21.85
CA ASN A 784 -11.35 -20.09 -23.18
C ASN A 784 -12.21 -21.32 -23.50
N ASN A 785 -13.52 -21.27 -23.21
CA ASN A 785 -14.52 -22.29 -23.61
C ASN A 785 -14.66 -22.49 -25.15
N LYS A 786 -13.77 -21.89 -25.95
CA LYS A 786 -13.68 -21.97 -27.41
C LYS A 786 -12.37 -22.59 -27.92
N ALA A 787 -11.43 -22.96 -27.05
CA ALA A 787 -10.13 -23.51 -27.47
C ALA A 787 -10.30 -24.90 -28.08
N MET A 788 -9.60 -25.16 -29.20
CA MET A 788 -9.47 -26.48 -29.85
C MET A 788 -8.00 -26.88 -29.72
N PRO A 789 -7.58 -27.34 -28.53
CA PRO A 789 -6.16 -27.50 -28.19
C PRO A 789 -5.44 -28.49 -29.11
N PHE A 790 -6.07 -29.58 -29.56
CA PHE A 790 -5.39 -30.50 -30.47
C PHE A 790 -5.18 -29.84 -31.83
N THR A 791 -6.21 -29.20 -32.37
CA THR A 791 -6.10 -28.49 -33.65
C THR A 791 -5.07 -27.35 -33.57
N ASP A 792 -5.06 -26.61 -32.47
CA ASP A 792 -4.17 -25.47 -32.27
C ASP A 792 -2.70 -25.87 -32.27
N PHE A 793 -2.36 -27.05 -31.73
CA PHE A 793 -0.99 -27.52 -31.61
C PHE A 793 -0.56 -28.49 -32.71
N PHE A 794 -1.47 -29.10 -33.46
CA PHE A 794 -1.15 -30.17 -34.41
C PHE A 794 -1.56 -29.93 -35.87
N VAL A 795 -2.16 -28.77 -36.19
CA VAL A 795 -2.51 -28.41 -37.58
C VAL A 795 -1.87 -27.07 -37.96
N GLU A 796 -0.85 -27.14 -38.81
CA GLU A 796 0.01 -26.00 -39.17
C GLU A 796 -0.75 -24.91 -39.96
N THR A 797 -1.70 -25.32 -40.82
CA THR A 797 -2.47 -24.45 -41.72
C THR A 797 -3.55 -23.61 -41.03
N HIS A 798 -3.85 -23.84 -39.76
CA HIS A 798 -4.89 -23.13 -38.99
C HIS A 798 -4.33 -22.23 -37.89
N TYR A 799 -3.18 -21.61 -38.16
CA TYR A 799 -2.41 -20.83 -37.18
C TYR A 799 -3.18 -19.68 -36.53
N SER A 800 -4.10 -19.02 -37.26
CA SER A 800 -4.90 -17.91 -36.74
C SER A 800 -6.39 -18.26 -36.66
N GLN A 801 -7.07 -17.70 -35.66
CA GLN A 801 -8.54 -17.84 -35.51
C GLN A 801 -9.30 -17.35 -36.75
N ASN A 802 -8.74 -16.37 -37.48
CA ASN A 802 -9.34 -15.83 -38.70
C ASN A 802 -9.26 -16.82 -39.85
N VAL A 803 -8.08 -17.41 -40.13
CA VAL A 803 -7.93 -18.41 -41.20
C VAL A 803 -8.79 -19.65 -40.95
N LYS A 804 -8.90 -20.07 -39.68
CA LYS A 804 -9.79 -21.16 -39.28
C LYS A 804 -11.27 -20.81 -39.47
N LYS A 805 -11.64 -19.55 -39.21
CA LYS A 805 -12.99 -19.04 -39.42
C LYS A 805 -13.29 -18.94 -40.91
N ASP A 806 -12.39 -18.36 -41.71
CA ASP A 806 -12.55 -18.19 -43.17
C ASP A 806 -12.71 -19.54 -43.86
N TRP A 807 -11.88 -20.54 -43.50
CA TRP A 807 -12.04 -21.91 -44.02
C TRP A 807 -13.38 -22.55 -43.64
N VAL A 808 -13.85 -22.32 -42.41
CA VAL A 808 -15.16 -22.80 -41.95
C VAL A 808 -16.31 -22.03 -42.60
N ASP A 809 -16.15 -20.73 -42.83
CA ASP A 809 -17.16 -19.88 -43.47
C ASP A 809 -17.29 -20.24 -44.96
N ASP A 810 -16.18 -20.47 -45.67
CA ASP A 810 -16.17 -21.01 -47.03
C ASP A 810 -16.83 -22.40 -47.09
N TYR A 811 -16.56 -23.24 -46.09
CA TYR A 811 -17.18 -24.55 -45.96
C TYR A 811 -18.69 -24.43 -45.73
N VAL A 812 -19.11 -23.56 -44.82
CA VAL A 812 -20.52 -23.25 -44.53
C VAL A 812 -21.23 -22.76 -45.79
N ILE A 813 -20.60 -21.88 -46.59
CA ILE A 813 -21.15 -21.36 -47.84
C ILE A 813 -21.40 -22.49 -48.85
N ASN A 814 -20.42 -23.39 -49.03
CA ASN A 814 -20.56 -24.53 -49.94
C ASN A 814 -21.63 -25.53 -49.48
N VAL A 815 -21.72 -25.78 -48.17
CA VAL A 815 -22.76 -26.63 -47.59
C VAL A 815 -24.14 -26.01 -47.74
N LYS A 816 -24.27 -24.69 -47.52
CA LYS A 816 -25.51 -23.92 -47.69
C LYS A 816 -26.07 -24.03 -49.10
N ALA A 817 -25.23 -24.05 -50.13
CA ALA A 817 -25.66 -24.24 -51.52
C ALA A 817 -26.38 -25.59 -51.76
N ASN A 818 -26.09 -26.60 -50.95
CA ASN A 818 -26.66 -27.94 -51.06
C ASN A 818 -27.85 -28.19 -50.10
N LEU A 819 -28.20 -27.22 -49.26
CA LEU A 819 -29.32 -27.32 -48.33
C LEU A 819 -30.64 -26.97 -49.03
N THR A 820 -31.38 -27.97 -49.50
CA THR A 820 -32.72 -27.77 -50.08
C THR A 820 -33.78 -27.77 -48.98
N ALA A 821 -34.31 -26.60 -48.62
CA ALA A 821 -35.54 -26.47 -47.85
C ALA A 821 -36.68 -26.04 -48.78
N SER A 822 -37.72 -26.87 -48.94
CA SER A 822 -38.89 -26.51 -49.75
C SER A 822 -39.71 -25.43 -49.03
N SER A 823 -39.78 -24.24 -49.63
CA SER A 823 -40.56 -23.11 -49.10
C SER A 823 -42.05 -23.44 -48.95
N SER A 824 -42.62 -24.19 -49.89
CA SER A 824 -44.03 -24.61 -49.86
C SER A 824 -44.33 -25.59 -48.72
N ALA A 825 -43.46 -26.56 -48.47
CA ALA A 825 -43.61 -27.52 -47.38
C ALA A 825 -43.43 -26.89 -45.98
N LEU A 826 -42.57 -25.87 -45.86
CA LEU A 826 -42.38 -25.14 -44.60
C LEU A 826 -43.59 -24.26 -44.26
N LEU A 827 -44.16 -23.57 -45.25
CA LEU A 827 -45.37 -22.77 -45.07
C LEU A 827 -46.61 -23.61 -44.76
N GLU A 828 -46.71 -24.81 -45.33
CA GLU A 828 -47.81 -25.73 -45.03
C GLU A 828 -47.80 -26.18 -43.56
N LYS A 829 -46.61 -26.33 -42.97
CA LYS A 829 -46.38 -26.95 -41.66
C LYS A 829 -46.19 -25.95 -40.51
N PHE A 830 -45.65 -24.75 -40.75
CA PHE A 830 -45.25 -23.81 -39.70
C PHE A 830 -45.74 -22.39 -39.98
N TYR A 831 -46.28 -21.72 -38.96
CA TYR A 831 -46.91 -20.39 -39.10
C TYR A 831 -46.30 -19.33 -38.18
N THR A 832 -45.38 -19.72 -37.30
CA THR A 832 -44.59 -18.80 -36.47
C THR A 832 -43.09 -19.04 -36.61
N LEU A 833 -42.32 -17.97 -36.45
CA LEU A 833 -40.86 -18.01 -36.44
C LEU A 833 -40.31 -18.96 -35.34
N GLU A 834 -40.99 -19.03 -34.20
CA GLU A 834 -40.59 -19.89 -33.07
C GLU A 834 -40.76 -21.38 -33.39
N GLU A 835 -41.84 -21.76 -34.08
CA GLU A 835 -42.07 -23.13 -34.54
C GLU A 835 -41.01 -23.56 -35.57
N VAL A 836 -40.68 -22.68 -36.51
CA VAL A 836 -39.65 -22.92 -37.53
C VAL A 836 -38.27 -23.06 -36.88
N LYS A 837 -37.89 -22.16 -35.96
CA LYS A 837 -36.63 -22.26 -35.22
C LYS A 837 -36.52 -23.56 -34.43
N LYS A 838 -37.62 -23.96 -33.76
CA LYS A 838 -37.66 -25.21 -32.98
C LYS A 838 -37.54 -26.44 -33.87
N ALA A 839 -38.25 -26.47 -35.00
CA ALA A 839 -38.19 -27.57 -35.96
C ALA A 839 -36.82 -27.64 -36.65
N ALA A 840 -36.26 -26.50 -37.05
CA ALA A 840 -34.93 -26.41 -37.65
C ALA A 840 -33.86 -26.97 -36.69
N LYS A 841 -33.91 -26.63 -35.40
CA LYS A 841 -33.01 -27.21 -34.37
C LYS A 841 -33.15 -28.72 -34.21
N GLN A 842 -34.35 -29.27 -34.39
CA GLN A 842 -34.59 -30.72 -34.27
C GLN A 842 -34.11 -31.49 -35.50
N ILE A 843 -34.25 -30.90 -36.69
CA ILE A 843 -33.92 -31.54 -37.98
C ILE A 843 -32.44 -31.35 -38.35
N ALA A 844 -31.80 -30.27 -37.88
CA ALA A 844 -30.41 -29.95 -38.21
C ALA A 844 -29.42 -31.11 -37.96
N PRO A 845 -29.46 -31.82 -36.80
CA PRO A 845 -28.50 -32.90 -36.54
C PRO A 845 -28.58 -34.04 -37.56
N GLU A 846 -29.79 -34.44 -37.99
CA GLU A 846 -30.01 -35.54 -38.95
C GLU A 846 -29.50 -35.15 -40.35
N LYS A 847 -29.93 -34.00 -40.86
CA LYS A 847 -29.51 -33.51 -42.19
C LYS A 847 -28.02 -33.25 -42.29
N LEU A 848 -27.41 -32.78 -41.20
CA LEU A 848 -25.97 -32.54 -41.16
C LEU A 848 -25.17 -33.84 -40.94
N GLN A 849 -25.74 -34.90 -40.37
CA GLN A 849 -25.04 -36.17 -40.15
C GLN A 849 -24.67 -36.89 -41.45
N ASP A 850 -25.52 -36.81 -42.48
CA ASP A 850 -25.23 -37.38 -43.79
C ASP A 850 -24.05 -36.65 -44.47
N MET A 851 -23.95 -35.35 -44.26
CA MET A 851 -22.87 -34.52 -44.79
C MET A 851 -21.53 -34.72 -44.08
N LYS A 852 -21.55 -35.06 -42.78
CA LYS A 852 -20.33 -35.37 -42.00
C LYS A 852 -19.56 -36.57 -42.54
N LYS A 853 -20.24 -37.55 -43.14
CA LYS A 853 -19.61 -38.77 -43.67
C LYS A 853 -18.87 -38.54 -45.00
N MET A 854 -19.17 -37.45 -45.69
CA MET A 854 -18.69 -37.20 -47.05
C MET A 854 -17.32 -36.50 -47.11
N PHE A 855 -16.88 -35.82 -46.04
CA PHE A 855 -15.64 -35.05 -46.06
C PHE A 855 -14.90 -35.06 -44.72
N MET A 856 -13.86 -35.89 -44.65
CA MET A 856 -12.74 -35.71 -43.72
C MET A 856 -11.50 -35.39 -44.56
N PRO A 857 -10.98 -34.15 -44.53
CA PRO A 857 -9.75 -33.86 -45.25
C PRO A 857 -8.58 -34.66 -44.66
N ASP A 858 -7.69 -35.15 -45.52
CA ASP A 858 -6.35 -35.60 -45.14
C ASP A 858 -5.55 -34.38 -44.66
N LEU A 859 -5.77 -33.99 -43.40
CA LEU A 859 -5.04 -32.89 -42.79
C LEU A 859 -3.62 -33.36 -42.47
N PRO A 860 -2.59 -32.61 -42.87
CA PRO A 860 -1.23 -32.91 -42.47
C PRO A 860 -1.06 -32.61 -40.98
N ILE A 861 -1.02 -33.66 -40.16
CA ILE A 861 -0.87 -33.54 -38.71
C ILE A 861 0.61 -33.44 -38.37
N LYS A 862 1.00 -32.27 -37.86
CA LYS A 862 2.37 -31.95 -37.41
C LYS A 862 2.33 -31.03 -36.22
N VAL A 863 3.28 -31.17 -35.30
CA VAL A 863 3.32 -30.29 -34.12
C VAL A 863 3.78 -28.88 -34.51
N ASN A 864 3.03 -27.87 -34.07
CA ASN A 864 3.36 -26.47 -34.25
C ASN A 864 4.47 -26.07 -33.27
N MET A 865 5.72 -26.13 -33.73
CA MET A 865 6.88 -25.82 -32.91
C MET A 865 6.93 -24.36 -32.44
N GLU A 866 6.42 -23.40 -33.22
CA GLU A 866 6.38 -21.99 -32.80
C GLU A 866 5.53 -21.81 -31.53
N LYS A 867 4.35 -22.45 -31.49
CA LYS A 867 3.48 -22.43 -30.31
C LYS A 867 4.15 -23.09 -29.12
N VAL A 868 4.79 -24.25 -29.31
CA VAL A 868 5.52 -24.94 -28.23
C VAL A 868 6.65 -24.06 -27.68
N VAL A 869 7.44 -23.43 -28.55
CA VAL A 869 8.55 -22.54 -28.15
C VAL A 869 8.04 -21.30 -27.40
N SER A 870 6.84 -20.82 -27.74
CA SER A 870 6.20 -19.67 -27.08
C SER A 870 5.59 -19.99 -25.71
N LEU A 871 5.48 -21.27 -25.33
CA LEU A 871 4.89 -21.67 -24.05
C LEU A 871 5.66 -21.06 -22.88
N ARG A 872 4.91 -20.48 -21.94
CA ARG A 872 5.47 -19.86 -20.74
C ARG A 872 4.51 -19.98 -19.56
N ASN A 873 5.02 -20.38 -18.41
CA ASN A 873 4.28 -20.39 -17.15
C ASN A 873 5.16 -19.85 -16.01
N VAL A 874 4.85 -18.62 -15.59
CA VAL A 874 5.62 -17.88 -14.57
C VAL A 874 5.50 -18.50 -13.19
N SER A 875 4.40 -19.20 -12.88
CA SER A 875 4.18 -19.78 -11.56
C SER A 875 4.67 -21.22 -11.50
N GLY A 876 3.92 -22.15 -12.09
CA GLY A 876 4.14 -23.59 -11.91
C GLY A 876 5.36 -24.15 -12.65
N ALA A 877 5.79 -23.52 -13.76
CA ALA A 877 6.96 -23.97 -14.51
C ALA A 877 8.24 -23.17 -14.18
N GLY A 878 8.15 -22.15 -13.33
CA GLY A 878 9.33 -21.37 -12.90
C GLY A 878 9.80 -20.32 -13.89
N ASP A 879 8.94 -19.81 -14.77
CA ASP A 879 9.31 -18.77 -15.76
C ASP A 879 10.46 -19.16 -16.73
N VAL A 880 10.66 -20.47 -16.95
CA VAL A 880 11.64 -21.00 -17.89
C VAL A 880 11.13 -20.94 -19.33
N SER A 881 12.05 -20.83 -20.29
CA SER A 881 11.76 -20.84 -21.72
C SER A 881 12.22 -22.14 -22.39
N TRP A 882 11.69 -22.46 -23.56
CA TRP A 882 12.13 -23.61 -24.37
C TRP A 882 13.64 -23.58 -24.65
N HIS A 883 14.17 -22.39 -24.98
CA HIS A 883 15.60 -22.21 -25.19
C HIS A 883 16.41 -22.47 -23.92
N THR A 884 15.95 -21.99 -22.76
CA THR A 884 16.61 -22.24 -21.46
C THR A 884 16.67 -23.73 -21.13
N LEU A 885 15.60 -24.49 -21.41
CA LEU A 885 15.56 -25.94 -21.20
C LEU A 885 16.60 -26.66 -22.06
N ARG A 886 16.74 -26.25 -23.33
CA ARG A 886 17.77 -26.80 -24.23
C ARG A 886 19.18 -26.46 -23.76
N THR A 887 19.41 -25.22 -23.32
CA THR A 887 20.70 -24.80 -22.73
C THR A 887 21.01 -25.60 -21.47
N PHE A 888 20.04 -25.83 -20.61
CA PHE A 888 20.23 -26.67 -19.41
C PHE A 888 20.57 -28.12 -19.75
N ALA A 889 19.95 -28.71 -20.77
CA ALA A 889 20.27 -30.08 -21.18
C ALA A 889 21.77 -30.23 -21.53
N LYS A 890 22.36 -29.22 -22.17
CA LYS A 890 23.80 -29.14 -22.42
C LYS A 890 24.61 -28.83 -21.15
N GLU A 891 24.04 -28.06 -20.23
CA GLU A 891 24.68 -27.77 -18.94
C GLU A 891 24.80 -29.01 -18.04
N ALA A 892 23.86 -29.95 -18.18
CA ALA A 892 23.84 -31.26 -17.54
C ALA A 892 24.67 -32.33 -18.29
N ASP A 893 25.61 -31.90 -19.14
CA ASP A 893 26.57 -32.74 -19.88
C ASP A 893 25.93 -33.82 -20.79
N LEU A 894 24.69 -33.63 -21.25
CA LEU A 894 24.11 -34.48 -22.30
C LEU A 894 24.76 -34.20 -23.67
N SER A 895 25.01 -35.24 -24.45
CA SER A 895 25.54 -35.11 -25.81
C SER A 895 24.55 -34.38 -26.72
N GLU A 896 25.07 -33.67 -27.74
CA GLU A 896 24.22 -32.99 -28.73
C GLU A 896 23.22 -33.93 -29.41
N GLU A 897 23.57 -35.20 -29.60
CA GLU A 897 22.67 -36.23 -30.17
C GLU A 897 21.45 -36.46 -29.26
N VAL A 898 21.67 -36.68 -27.96
CA VAL A 898 20.58 -36.87 -26.98
C VAL A 898 19.75 -35.60 -26.83
N VAL A 899 20.39 -34.42 -26.83
CA VAL A 899 19.68 -33.14 -26.80
C VAL A 899 18.82 -32.96 -28.05
N ASN A 900 19.33 -33.30 -29.23
CA ASN A 900 18.57 -33.18 -30.47
C ASN A 900 17.40 -34.19 -30.51
N ASP A 901 17.55 -35.40 -29.98
CA ASP A 901 16.46 -36.37 -29.85
C ASP A 901 15.35 -35.89 -28.90
N LEU A 902 15.72 -35.42 -27.71
CA LEU A 902 14.76 -34.90 -26.70
C LEU A 902 13.96 -33.70 -27.21
N PHE A 903 14.57 -32.85 -28.04
CA PHE A 903 13.95 -31.65 -28.59
C PHE A 903 13.48 -31.80 -30.04
N SER A 904 13.51 -33.02 -30.58
CA SER A 904 13.04 -33.31 -31.94
C SER A 904 11.54 -33.11 -32.08
N GLU A 905 11.07 -32.77 -33.28
CA GLU A 905 9.63 -32.65 -33.58
C GLU A 905 8.85 -33.91 -33.14
N ARG A 906 9.43 -35.09 -33.38
CA ARG A 906 8.83 -36.39 -33.02
C ARG A 906 8.64 -36.57 -31.52
N SER A 907 9.65 -36.22 -30.72
CA SER A 907 9.58 -36.26 -29.25
C SER A 907 8.60 -35.23 -28.71
N VAL A 908 8.65 -34.00 -29.23
CA VAL A 908 7.75 -32.91 -28.84
C VAL A 908 6.31 -33.26 -29.14
N PHE A 909 6.03 -33.88 -30.28
CA PHE A 909 4.70 -34.39 -30.63
C PHE A 909 4.14 -35.29 -29.54
N ILE A 910 4.93 -36.28 -29.09
CA ILE A 910 4.55 -37.21 -28.02
C ILE A 910 4.27 -36.45 -26.72
N TYR A 911 5.14 -35.50 -26.36
CA TYR A 911 4.99 -34.75 -25.10
C TYR A 911 3.73 -33.88 -25.09
N VAL A 912 3.43 -33.20 -26.19
CA VAL A 912 2.22 -32.37 -26.33
C VAL A 912 0.97 -33.25 -26.30
N ALA A 913 0.96 -34.37 -27.03
CA ALA A 913 -0.15 -35.31 -27.05
C ALA A 913 -0.42 -35.87 -25.64
N HIS A 914 0.64 -36.26 -24.93
CA HIS A 914 0.57 -36.73 -23.55
C HIS A 914 0.04 -35.66 -22.59
N ALA A 915 0.53 -34.43 -22.71
CA ALA A 915 0.13 -33.31 -21.87
C ALA A 915 -1.34 -32.90 -22.07
N LEU A 916 -1.86 -32.99 -23.30
CA LEU A 916 -3.27 -32.74 -23.58
C LEU A 916 -4.18 -33.86 -23.08
N ARG A 917 -3.71 -35.12 -23.14
CA ARG A 917 -4.44 -36.28 -22.61
C ARG A 917 -4.56 -36.24 -21.09
N TYR A 918 -3.50 -35.84 -20.38
CA TYR A 918 -3.42 -35.92 -18.91
C TYR A 918 -3.32 -34.53 -18.26
N LYS A 919 -4.41 -34.10 -17.63
CA LYS A 919 -4.55 -32.72 -17.11
C LYS A 919 -3.75 -32.44 -15.84
N THR A 920 -3.61 -33.41 -14.94
CA THR A 920 -2.92 -33.23 -13.65
C THR A 920 -1.48 -33.73 -13.72
N SER A 921 -0.58 -33.10 -12.96
CA SER A 921 0.83 -33.53 -12.85
C SER A 921 0.95 -35.00 -12.44
N ARG A 922 0.12 -35.44 -11.48
CA ARG A 922 0.02 -36.84 -11.06
C ARG A 922 -0.34 -37.76 -12.23
N SER A 923 -1.39 -37.44 -12.99
CA SER A 923 -1.80 -38.27 -14.12
C SER A 923 -0.75 -38.34 -15.24
N ARG A 924 -0.04 -37.24 -15.52
CA ARG A 924 1.02 -37.21 -16.53
C ARG A 924 2.22 -38.06 -16.14
N LEU A 925 2.65 -37.96 -14.89
CA LEU A 925 3.87 -38.61 -14.41
C LEU A 925 3.65 -40.09 -14.01
N SER A 926 2.39 -40.50 -13.78
CA SER A 926 2.06 -41.91 -13.54
C SER A 926 1.78 -42.70 -14.82
N ALA A 927 1.46 -42.04 -15.94
CA ALA A 927 1.22 -42.69 -17.22
C ALA A 927 2.52 -42.87 -18.03
N SER A 928 2.64 -43.99 -18.74
CA SER A 928 3.74 -44.19 -19.70
C SER A 928 3.55 -43.29 -20.93
N LEU A 929 4.67 -42.84 -21.50
CA LEU A 929 4.65 -42.14 -22.79
C LEU A 929 4.37 -43.16 -23.89
N ALA A 930 3.37 -42.87 -24.72
CA ALA A 930 3.11 -43.64 -25.93
C ALA A 930 4.22 -43.41 -26.96
N ASP A 931 4.40 -44.35 -27.89
CA ASP A 931 5.25 -44.10 -29.05
C ASP A 931 4.61 -43.06 -30.00
N TYR A 932 5.38 -42.67 -31.01
CA TYR A 932 4.94 -41.66 -31.98
C TYR A 932 3.69 -42.09 -32.77
N ASN A 933 3.58 -43.35 -33.17
CA ASN A 933 2.49 -43.83 -34.02
C ASN A 933 1.17 -43.88 -33.23
N ALA A 934 1.22 -44.40 -32.01
CA ALA A 934 0.08 -44.40 -31.09
C ALA A 934 -0.34 -42.97 -30.71
N SER A 935 0.63 -42.05 -30.55
CA SER A 935 0.34 -40.63 -30.32
C SER A 935 -0.29 -39.98 -31.55
N LEU A 936 0.20 -40.28 -32.75
CA LEU A 936 -0.32 -39.77 -34.02
C LEU A 936 -1.77 -40.22 -34.24
N GLU A 937 -2.08 -41.49 -34.02
CA GLU A 937 -3.45 -42.01 -34.11
C GLU A 937 -4.40 -41.30 -33.15
N LEU A 938 -3.98 -41.14 -31.88
CA LEU A 938 -4.74 -40.42 -30.87
C LEU A 938 -4.99 -38.95 -31.24
N VAL A 939 -3.95 -38.24 -31.69
CA VAL A 939 -4.05 -36.84 -32.11
C VAL A 939 -4.94 -36.72 -33.34
N THR A 940 -4.80 -37.63 -34.32
CA THR A 940 -5.63 -37.66 -35.53
C THR A 940 -7.10 -37.73 -35.18
N LYS A 941 -7.47 -38.69 -34.34
CA LYS A 941 -8.85 -38.82 -33.87
C LYS A 941 -9.35 -37.56 -33.16
N HIS A 942 -8.56 -37.00 -32.24
CA HIS A 942 -8.99 -35.81 -31.50
C HIS A 942 -9.07 -34.55 -32.34
N VAL A 943 -8.14 -34.32 -33.28
CA VAL A 943 -8.21 -33.21 -34.23
C VAL A 943 -9.47 -33.32 -35.08
N GLN A 944 -9.75 -34.53 -35.59
CA GLN A 944 -10.96 -34.81 -36.35
C GLN A 944 -12.23 -34.54 -35.53
N ASP A 945 -12.30 -35.02 -34.28
CA ASP A 945 -13.42 -34.80 -33.37
C ASP A 945 -13.63 -33.29 -33.07
N GLU A 946 -12.53 -32.55 -32.83
CA GLU A 946 -12.59 -31.11 -32.55
C GLU A 946 -13.09 -30.31 -33.77
N ILE A 947 -12.55 -30.59 -34.96
CA ILE A 947 -12.95 -29.95 -36.22
C ILE A 947 -14.40 -30.27 -36.53
N LEU A 948 -14.80 -31.54 -36.43
CA LEU A 948 -16.17 -31.98 -36.66
C LEU A 948 -17.14 -31.31 -35.68
N GLY A 949 -16.78 -31.24 -34.40
CA GLY A 949 -17.57 -30.58 -33.37
C GLY A 949 -17.68 -29.06 -33.58
N PHE A 950 -16.64 -28.41 -34.12
CA PHE A 950 -16.68 -26.99 -34.47
C PHE A 950 -17.55 -26.73 -35.70
N ILE A 951 -17.32 -27.45 -36.80
CA ILE A 951 -18.11 -27.39 -38.03
C ILE A 951 -19.59 -27.65 -37.73
N THR A 952 -19.90 -28.71 -36.98
CA THR A 952 -21.28 -29.07 -36.62
C THR A 952 -21.98 -27.91 -35.91
N ARG A 953 -21.30 -27.26 -34.96
CA ARG A 953 -21.89 -26.14 -34.21
C ARG A 953 -22.18 -24.94 -35.12
N ASN A 954 -21.26 -24.58 -36.00
CA ASN A 954 -21.45 -23.43 -36.90
C ASN A 954 -22.50 -23.74 -37.99
N LEU A 955 -22.46 -24.93 -38.59
CA LEU A 955 -23.47 -25.38 -39.55
C LEU A 955 -24.87 -25.47 -38.94
N ASN A 956 -25.00 -25.90 -37.69
CA ASN A 956 -26.31 -25.91 -37.00
C ASN A 956 -26.91 -24.51 -36.92
N VAL A 957 -26.10 -23.51 -36.56
CA VAL A 957 -26.55 -22.10 -36.44
C VAL A 957 -26.92 -21.55 -37.82
N GLU A 958 -26.11 -21.81 -38.84
CA GLU A 958 -26.32 -21.32 -40.20
C GLU A 958 -27.48 -22.02 -40.90
N PHE A 959 -27.67 -23.32 -40.68
CA PHE A 959 -28.84 -24.07 -41.15
C PHE A 959 -30.12 -23.55 -40.50
N GLU A 960 -30.12 -23.34 -39.18
CA GLU A 960 -31.27 -22.74 -38.48
C GLU A 960 -31.63 -21.39 -39.11
N GLN A 961 -30.63 -20.52 -39.33
CA GLN A 961 -30.85 -19.22 -39.93
C GLN A 961 -31.33 -19.31 -41.38
N HIS A 962 -30.80 -20.25 -42.17
CA HIS A 962 -31.22 -20.46 -43.56
C HIS A 962 -32.67 -20.92 -43.66
N VAL A 963 -33.07 -21.94 -42.90
CA VAL A 963 -34.47 -22.44 -42.87
C VAL A 963 -35.43 -21.34 -42.42
N VAL A 964 -35.04 -20.56 -41.42
CA VAL A 964 -35.80 -19.38 -40.96
C VAL A 964 -35.95 -18.35 -42.07
N ASN A 965 -34.88 -18.03 -42.79
CA ASN A 965 -34.92 -17.04 -43.86
C ASN A 965 -35.79 -17.50 -45.03
N VAL A 966 -35.64 -18.76 -45.47
CA VAL A 966 -36.48 -19.35 -46.55
C VAL A 966 -37.95 -19.32 -46.17
N TRP A 967 -38.30 -19.67 -44.93
CA TRP A 967 -39.67 -19.55 -44.44
C TRP A 967 -40.15 -18.09 -44.38
N LEU A 968 -39.33 -17.18 -43.86
CA LEU A 968 -39.69 -15.78 -43.69
C LEU A 968 -39.93 -15.09 -45.04
N GLU A 969 -39.08 -15.34 -46.04
CA GLU A 969 -39.26 -14.84 -47.40
C GLU A 969 -40.56 -15.34 -48.01
N ALA A 970 -40.84 -16.64 -47.89
CA ALA A 970 -42.07 -17.24 -48.39
C ALA A 970 -43.32 -16.71 -47.66
N TYR A 971 -43.22 -16.54 -46.33
CA TYR A 971 -44.29 -16.00 -45.49
C TYR A 971 -44.60 -14.55 -45.88
N LEU A 972 -43.58 -13.70 -46.01
CA LEU A 972 -43.75 -12.31 -46.42
C LEU A 972 -44.29 -12.18 -47.85
N ALA A 973 -43.86 -13.06 -48.78
CA ALA A 973 -44.37 -13.08 -50.14
C ALA A 973 -45.88 -13.37 -50.17
N ALA A 974 -46.33 -14.41 -49.45
CA ALA A 974 -47.75 -14.78 -49.39
C ALA A 974 -48.65 -13.73 -48.72
N HIS A 975 -48.10 -12.93 -47.79
CA HIS A 975 -48.88 -11.91 -47.07
C HIS A 975 -48.84 -10.53 -47.74
N ARG A 976 -47.93 -10.31 -48.71
CA ARG A 976 -47.68 -9.00 -49.34
C ARG A 976 -48.94 -8.40 -49.98
N GLU A 977 -49.81 -9.24 -50.52
CA GLU A 977 -51.02 -8.80 -51.24
C GLU A 977 -52.22 -8.53 -50.31
N VAL A 978 -52.18 -9.02 -49.07
CA VAL A 978 -53.32 -8.93 -48.11
C VAL A 978 -53.04 -7.98 -46.95
N VAL A 979 -51.82 -7.98 -46.42
CA VAL A 979 -51.40 -7.05 -45.35
C VAL A 979 -50.07 -6.42 -45.74
N GLN A 980 -49.98 -5.09 -45.69
CA GLN A 980 -48.76 -4.37 -46.02
C GLN A 980 -47.79 -4.40 -44.83
N PRO A 981 -46.68 -5.17 -44.88
CA PRO A 981 -45.74 -5.22 -43.77
C PRO A 981 -44.92 -3.92 -43.78
N LEU A 982 -45.02 -3.13 -42.72
CA LEU A 982 -44.46 -1.78 -42.65
C LEU A 982 -43.45 -1.67 -41.50
N LYS A 983 -42.37 -0.91 -41.73
CA LYS A 983 -41.43 -0.52 -40.68
C LYS A 983 -42.10 0.44 -39.69
N PRO A 984 -41.58 0.55 -38.45
CA PRO A 984 -42.15 1.47 -37.46
C PRO A 984 -42.30 2.91 -37.96
N GLN A 985 -41.30 3.42 -38.67
CA GLN A 985 -41.31 4.77 -39.24
C GLN A 985 -42.42 4.95 -40.28
N GLU A 986 -42.62 3.94 -41.14
CA GLU A 986 -43.68 3.95 -42.16
C GLU A 986 -45.06 3.89 -41.51
N ILE A 987 -45.21 3.09 -40.45
CA ILE A 987 -46.43 3.02 -39.65
C ILE A 987 -46.71 4.39 -38.99
N VAL A 988 -45.70 5.05 -38.39
CA VAL A 988 -45.87 6.37 -37.76
C VAL A 988 -46.35 7.40 -38.79
N VAL A 989 -45.75 7.44 -39.97
CA VAL A 989 -46.13 8.37 -41.04
C VAL A 989 -47.58 8.13 -41.48
N GLN A 990 -47.94 6.88 -41.77
CA GLN A 990 -49.28 6.55 -42.27
C GLN A 990 -50.36 6.66 -41.18
N ALA A 991 -50.03 6.34 -39.92
CA ALA A 991 -50.92 6.52 -38.78
C ALA A 991 -51.23 8.00 -38.50
N ARG A 992 -50.21 8.87 -38.61
CA ARG A 992 -50.40 10.33 -38.49
C ARG A 992 -51.30 10.90 -39.57
N GLN A 993 -51.16 10.43 -40.82
CA GLN A 993 -52.06 10.82 -41.92
C GLN A 993 -53.52 10.46 -41.63
N ARG A 994 -53.76 9.44 -40.78
CA ARG A 994 -55.08 9.03 -40.30
C ARG A 994 -55.51 9.68 -38.98
N GLY A 995 -54.77 10.69 -38.49
CA GLY A 995 -55.09 11.41 -37.26
C GLY A 995 -54.79 10.66 -35.97
N ILE A 996 -53.96 9.61 -36.00
CA ILE A 996 -53.52 8.89 -34.81
C ILE A 996 -52.30 9.60 -34.21
N ASP A 997 -52.39 10.00 -32.95
CA ASP A 997 -51.28 10.64 -32.22
C ASP A 997 -50.19 9.62 -31.86
N VAL A 998 -49.28 9.41 -32.81
CA VAL A 998 -48.11 8.55 -32.67
C VAL A 998 -46.85 9.26 -33.19
N SER A 999 -45.73 9.03 -32.54
CA SER A 999 -44.40 9.49 -32.88
C SER A 999 -43.42 8.35 -32.66
N ASP A 1000 -42.18 8.47 -33.12
CA ASP A 1000 -41.15 7.47 -32.83
C ASP A 1000 -41.01 7.23 -31.32
N ALA A 1001 -41.08 8.29 -30.50
CA ALA A 1001 -41.01 8.21 -29.04
C ALA A 1001 -42.26 7.60 -28.38
N THR A 1002 -43.40 7.59 -29.07
CA THR A 1002 -44.66 7.04 -28.55
C THR A 1002 -45.10 5.76 -29.26
N PHE A 1003 -44.31 5.25 -30.20
CA PHE A 1003 -44.64 4.10 -31.05
C PHE A 1003 -45.00 2.87 -30.21
N ASP A 1004 -44.11 2.42 -29.32
CA ASP A 1004 -44.35 1.22 -28.49
C ASP A 1004 -45.51 1.38 -27.50
N ARG A 1005 -45.83 2.64 -27.14
CA ARG A 1005 -46.97 2.95 -26.25
C ARG A 1005 -48.29 2.80 -27.00
N VAL A 1006 -48.34 3.24 -28.25
CA VAL A 1006 -49.54 3.24 -29.11
C VAL A 1006 -49.74 1.88 -29.77
N TYR A 1007 -48.68 1.32 -30.35
CA TYR A 1007 -48.67 0.06 -31.07
C TYR A 1007 -48.03 -1.06 -30.25
N LYS A 1008 -48.82 -1.66 -29.37
CA LYS A 1008 -48.36 -2.75 -28.50
C LYS A 1008 -48.13 -4.02 -29.31
N ARG A 1009 -46.98 -4.68 -29.08
CA ARG A 1009 -46.60 -5.97 -29.67
C ARG A 1009 -46.35 -5.90 -31.18
N TYR A 1010 -45.66 -4.86 -31.67
CA TYR A 1010 -45.09 -4.89 -33.02
C TYR A 1010 -44.08 -6.03 -33.13
N ARG A 1011 -44.28 -6.92 -34.11
CA ARG A 1011 -43.39 -8.04 -34.41
C ARG A 1011 -42.40 -7.58 -35.48
N SER A 1012 -41.21 -7.17 -35.04
CA SER A 1012 -40.13 -6.66 -35.90
C SER A 1012 -39.80 -7.59 -37.07
N ASP A 1013 -39.81 -8.90 -36.81
CA ASP A 1013 -39.28 -9.91 -37.71
C ASP A 1013 -40.18 -10.11 -38.94
N VAL A 1014 -41.50 -10.00 -38.74
CA VAL A 1014 -42.50 -10.09 -39.82
C VAL A 1014 -43.11 -8.73 -40.19
N ARG A 1015 -42.70 -7.66 -39.51
CA ARG A 1015 -43.18 -6.27 -39.70
C ARG A 1015 -44.70 -6.10 -39.57
N LEU A 1016 -45.28 -6.84 -38.61
CA LEU A 1016 -46.72 -6.83 -38.33
C LEU A 1016 -47.06 -6.28 -36.94
N LEU A 1017 -48.12 -5.50 -36.85
CA LEU A 1017 -48.69 -4.92 -35.64
C LEU A 1017 -49.54 -5.94 -34.88
N GLY A 1018 -49.36 -6.01 -33.56
CA GLY A 1018 -50.15 -6.88 -32.70
C GLY A 1018 -51.49 -6.27 -32.27
N ASN A 1019 -51.70 -4.97 -32.51
CA ASN A 1019 -52.88 -4.24 -32.03
C ASN A 1019 -53.51 -3.25 -33.04
N ALA A 1020 -53.23 -3.38 -34.34
CA ALA A 1020 -53.87 -2.62 -35.41
C ALA A 1020 -53.78 -3.36 -36.77
N CYS A 1021 -54.69 -3.07 -37.71
CA CYS A 1021 -54.71 -3.75 -39.02
C CYS A 1021 -53.74 -3.11 -39.99
N GLN A 1022 -53.11 -3.93 -40.84
CA GLN A 1022 -52.21 -3.47 -41.89
C GLN A 1022 -52.71 -3.80 -43.30
N SER A 1023 -53.97 -4.22 -43.45
CA SER A 1023 -54.66 -4.26 -44.74
C SER A 1023 -55.27 -2.90 -45.05
N GLN A 1024 -54.86 -2.23 -46.13
CA GLN A 1024 -55.30 -0.85 -46.44
C GLN A 1024 -56.81 -0.74 -46.67
N SER A 1025 -57.45 -1.81 -47.15
CA SER A 1025 -58.89 -1.92 -47.37
C SER A 1025 -59.69 -2.07 -46.06
N CYS A 1026 -59.02 -2.39 -44.95
CA CYS A 1026 -59.67 -2.56 -43.66
C CYS A 1026 -60.10 -1.21 -43.06
N PRO A 1027 -61.37 -1.07 -42.59
CA PRO A 1027 -61.85 0.15 -41.91
C PRO A 1027 -61.05 0.51 -40.66
N PHE A 1028 -60.32 -0.44 -40.08
CA PHE A 1028 -59.51 -0.28 -38.87
C PHE A 1028 -58.01 -0.27 -39.18
N TYR A 1029 -57.61 -0.02 -40.43
CA TYR A 1029 -56.23 0.08 -40.84
C TYR A 1029 -55.46 1.13 -40.02
N LEU A 1030 -54.39 0.65 -39.38
CA LEU A 1030 -53.50 1.31 -38.43
C LEU A 1030 -54.16 1.90 -37.18
N VAL A 1031 -55.48 1.75 -36.98
CA VAL A 1031 -56.16 2.27 -35.79
C VAL A 1031 -55.82 1.38 -34.58
N PRO A 1032 -55.01 1.87 -33.61
CA PRO A 1032 -54.60 1.06 -32.48
C PRO A 1032 -55.80 0.79 -31.60
N ASN A 1033 -56.14 -0.48 -31.47
CA ASN A 1033 -57.26 -0.88 -30.65
C ASN A 1033 -56.72 -1.76 -29.51
N LYS A 1034 -56.97 -1.38 -28.24
CA LYS A 1034 -56.72 -2.26 -27.07
C LYS A 1034 -57.47 -3.59 -27.19
N ARG A 1035 -58.47 -3.57 -28.08
CA ARG A 1035 -59.40 -4.59 -28.47
C ARG A 1035 -59.15 -5.01 -29.93
N TYR A 1036 -57.93 -4.88 -30.47
CA TYR A 1036 -57.67 -5.23 -31.86
C TYR A 1036 -57.80 -6.74 -32.13
N ASN A 1037 -57.50 -7.56 -31.13
CA ASN A 1037 -57.96 -8.96 -31.02
C ASN A 1037 -59.50 -9.12 -30.96
N GLN A 1038 -60.25 -8.04 -31.09
CA GLN A 1038 -61.73 -8.00 -31.22
C GLN A 1038 -62.15 -7.48 -32.59
N HIS A 1039 -61.19 -7.02 -33.41
CA HIS A 1039 -61.36 -6.84 -34.85
C HIS A 1039 -61.43 -8.22 -35.54
N THR A 1040 -60.79 -9.23 -34.94
CA THR A 1040 -61.15 -10.65 -35.01
C THR A 1040 -62.27 -10.96 -34.00
N PHE A 1041 -63.50 -10.46 -34.21
CA PHE A 1041 -64.66 -10.70 -33.31
C PHE A 1041 -64.85 -12.19 -32.95
N VAL A 1042 -64.38 -13.08 -33.82
CA VAL A 1042 -64.30 -14.55 -33.72
C VAL A 1042 -63.44 -15.07 -32.55
N GLU A 1043 -62.38 -14.35 -32.15
CA GLU A 1043 -61.49 -14.78 -31.06
C GLU A 1043 -62.21 -14.86 -29.70
N ARG A 1044 -63.35 -14.18 -29.55
CA ARG A 1044 -64.08 -14.11 -28.28
C ARG A 1044 -65.03 -15.28 -28.01
N GLN A 1045 -65.38 -16.08 -29.03
CA GLN A 1045 -66.15 -17.31 -28.83
C GLN A 1045 -65.27 -18.58 -28.74
N GLY A 1046 -64.03 -18.43 -28.26
CA GLY A 1046 -63.24 -19.55 -27.75
C GLY A 1046 -62.39 -20.31 -28.77
N GLN A 1047 -62.05 -19.70 -29.92
CA GLN A 1047 -61.19 -20.32 -30.93
C GLN A 1047 -59.90 -19.52 -31.12
N ARG A 1048 -58.82 -19.92 -30.42
CA ARG A 1048 -57.51 -19.23 -30.44
C ARG A 1048 -56.75 -19.35 -31.77
N ASP A 1049 -57.16 -20.25 -32.66
CA ASP A 1049 -56.43 -20.58 -33.89
C ASP A 1049 -57.08 -20.01 -35.17
N PHE A 1050 -58.11 -19.16 -35.04
CA PHE A 1050 -58.95 -18.73 -36.17
C PHE A 1050 -58.18 -18.07 -37.33
N PRO A 1051 -57.24 -17.12 -37.11
CA PRO A 1051 -56.44 -16.57 -38.21
C PRO A 1051 -55.60 -17.65 -38.92
N HIS A 1052 -55.05 -18.61 -38.17
CA HIS A 1052 -54.30 -19.72 -38.76
C HIS A 1052 -55.21 -20.66 -39.56
N THR A 1053 -56.41 -20.93 -39.06
CA THR A 1053 -57.43 -21.73 -39.77
C THR A 1053 -57.88 -21.03 -41.05
N LEU A 1054 -58.13 -19.72 -41.04
CA LEU A 1054 -58.50 -18.94 -42.22
C LEU A 1054 -57.43 -19.05 -43.32
N HIS A 1055 -56.16 -18.78 -42.97
CA HIS A 1055 -55.04 -18.91 -43.90
C HIS A 1055 -54.87 -20.35 -44.42
N ARG A 1056 -54.99 -21.35 -43.54
CA ARG A 1056 -54.85 -22.76 -43.91
C ARG A 1056 -56.00 -23.24 -44.80
N VAL A 1057 -57.23 -22.82 -44.53
CA VAL A 1057 -58.40 -23.18 -45.34
C VAL A 1057 -58.35 -22.48 -46.70
N ALA A 1058 -57.96 -21.20 -46.74
CA ALA A 1058 -57.73 -20.49 -48.00
C ALA A 1058 -56.60 -21.14 -48.82
N TYR A 1059 -55.49 -21.52 -48.20
CA TYR A 1059 -54.40 -22.21 -48.91
C TYR A 1059 -54.80 -23.60 -49.42
N LEU A 1060 -55.41 -24.45 -48.58
CA LEU A 1060 -55.79 -25.81 -48.95
C LEU A 1060 -56.91 -25.88 -49.99
N ASN A 1061 -57.72 -24.82 -50.07
CA ASN A 1061 -58.76 -24.67 -51.08
C ASN A 1061 -58.37 -23.67 -52.16
N LYS A 1062 -57.11 -23.27 -52.29
CA LYS A 1062 -56.70 -22.23 -53.26
C LYS A 1062 -57.18 -22.53 -54.67
N ASP A 1063 -57.14 -23.79 -55.10
CA ASP A 1063 -57.55 -24.27 -56.43
C ASP A 1063 -59.04 -24.62 -56.53
N LYS A 1064 -59.79 -24.46 -55.44
CA LYS A 1064 -61.21 -24.81 -55.34
C LYS A 1064 -62.08 -23.55 -55.31
N ASP A 1065 -63.38 -23.75 -55.46
CA ASP A 1065 -64.37 -22.69 -55.36
C ASP A 1065 -64.38 -22.06 -53.95
N LEU A 1066 -64.69 -20.77 -53.86
CA LEU A 1066 -64.74 -20.04 -52.59
C LEU A 1066 -65.74 -20.68 -51.63
N THR A 1067 -66.84 -21.20 -52.16
CA THR A 1067 -67.87 -21.93 -51.40
C THR A 1067 -67.27 -23.09 -50.60
N MET A 1068 -66.27 -23.80 -51.15
CA MET A 1068 -65.59 -24.90 -50.44
C MET A 1068 -64.67 -24.42 -49.31
N ALA A 1069 -64.08 -23.23 -49.43
CA ALA A 1069 -63.31 -22.63 -48.34
C ALA A 1069 -64.25 -22.13 -47.23
N VAL A 1070 -65.37 -21.53 -47.61
CA VAL A 1070 -66.44 -21.10 -46.70
C VAL A 1070 -67.01 -22.30 -45.95
N GLU A 1071 -67.38 -23.38 -46.63
CA GLU A 1071 -67.87 -24.63 -46.02
C GLU A 1071 -66.85 -25.25 -45.04
N HIS A 1072 -65.57 -25.27 -45.41
CA HIS A 1072 -64.53 -25.78 -44.50
C HIS A 1072 -64.40 -24.92 -43.24
N LEU A 1073 -64.56 -23.59 -43.34
CA LEU A 1073 -64.60 -22.72 -42.17
C LEU A 1073 -65.88 -22.93 -41.36
N GLU A 1074 -67.04 -23.04 -42.02
CA GLU A 1074 -68.32 -23.33 -41.38
C GLU A 1074 -68.29 -24.61 -40.57
N LEU A 1075 -67.67 -25.67 -41.09
CA LEU A 1075 -67.50 -26.94 -40.40
C LEU A 1075 -66.39 -26.91 -39.33
N GLY A 1076 -65.68 -25.79 -39.17
CA GLY A 1076 -64.58 -25.66 -38.22
C GLY A 1076 -63.36 -26.49 -38.61
N ALA A 1077 -63.21 -26.85 -39.88
CA ALA A 1077 -62.11 -27.65 -40.37
C ALA A 1077 -60.77 -27.01 -39.99
N PHE A 1078 -59.81 -27.81 -39.55
CA PHE A 1078 -58.47 -27.37 -39.13
C PHE A 1078 -58.42 -26.42 -37.91
N THR A 1079 -59.53 -26.22 -37.20
CA THR A 1079 -59.49 -25.68 -35.83
C THR A 1079 -59.14 -26.82 -34.86
N LYS A 1080 -58.43 -26.51 -33.76
CA LYS A 1080 -57.95 -27.52 -32.80
C LYS A 1080 -59.07 -28.36 -32.14
N ASN A 1081 -60.31 -27.86 -32.15
CA ASN A 1081 -61.48 -28.52 -31.58
C ASN A 1081 -62.60 -28.81 -32.61
N HIS A 1082 -62.33 -28.67 -33.91
CA HIS A 1082 -63.34 -28.79 -34.99
C HIS A 1082 -64.63 -28.01 -34.72
N ARG A 1083 -64.52 -26.81 -34.14
CA ARG A 1083 -65.70 -26.04 -33.77
C ARG A 1083 -66.18 -25.23 -34.98
N PRO A 1084 -67.44 -25.39 -35.40
CA PRO A 1084 -67.99 -24.66 -36.53
C PRO A 1084 -67.90 -23.15 -36.30
N LEU A 1085 -67.60 -22.41 -37.38
CA LEU A 1085 -67.53 -20.95 -37.35
C LEU A 1085 -68.89 -20.37 -37.75
N PRO A 1086 -69.41 -19.37 -37.02
CA PRO A 1086 -70.69 -18.75 -37.37
C PRO A 1086 -70.67 -18.15 -38.79
N LEU A 1087 -71.73 -18.41 -39.55
CA LEU A 1087 -71.92 -17.97 -40.95
C LEU A 1087 -71.83 -16.44 -41.11
N ASP A 1088 -72.39 -15.70 -40.16
CA ASP A 1088 -72.35 -14.23 -40.10
C ASP A 1088 -70.92 -13.69 -39.97
N ILE A 1089 -70.04 -14.46 -39.34
CA ILE A 1089 -68.62 -14.14 -39.22
C ILE A 1089 -67.87 -14.44 -40.52
N ILE A 1090 -68.13 -15.60 -41.15
CA ILE A 1090 -67.43 -16.00 -42.38
C ILE A 1090 -67.79 -15.05 -43.53
N ALA A 1091 -69.05 -14.61 -43.59
CA ALA A 1091 -69.52 -13.61 -44.55
C ALA A 1091 -68.69 -12.32 -44.54
N HIS A 1092 -68.22 -11.88 -43.36
CA HIS A 1092 -67.41 -10.66 -43.23
C HIS A 1092 -65.98 -10.80 -43.77
N PHE A 1093 -65.47 -12.02 -43.93
CA PHE A 1093 -64.10 -12.30 -44.40
C PHE A 1093 -64.08 -13.01 -45.75
N THR A 1094 -65.23 -13.15 -46.42
CA THR A 1094 -65.35 -13.89 -47.68
C THR A 1094 -64.45 -13.30 -48.78
N ASP A 1095 -64.41 -11.97 -48.90
CA ASP A 1095 -63.53 -11.27 -49.84
C ASP A 1095 -62.04 -11.46 -49.48
N ASP A 1096 -61.70 -11.46 -48.19
CA ASP A 1096 -60.32 -11.69 -47.71
C ASP A 1096 -59.88 -13.15 -47.96
N ILE A 1097 -60.78 -14.13 -47.81
CA ILE A 1097 -60.53 -15.55 -48.10
C ILE A 1097 -60.28 -15.74 -49.59
N GLN A 1098 -61.11 -15.13 -50.43
CA GLN A 1098 -60.96 -15.20 -51.89
C GLN A 1098 -59.64 -14.57 -52.33
N SER A 1099 -59.32 -13.38 -51.80
CA SER A 1099 -58.06 -12.70 -52.09
C SER A 1099 -56.84 -13.53 -51.65
N LEU A 1100 -56.92 -14.20 -50.49
CA LEU A 1100 -55.89 -15.15 -50.05
C LEU A 1100 -55.80 -16.38 -50.97
N GLN A 1101 -56.92 -16.98 -51.40
CA GLN A 1101 -56.93 -18.12 -52.34
C GLN A 1101 -56.27 -17.76 -53.66
N GLU A 1102 -56.58 -16.58 -54.22
CA GLU A 1102 -55.99 -16.07 -55.46
C GLU A 1102 -54.50 -15.79 -55.29
N SER A 1103 -54.09 -15.18 -54.18
CA SER A 1103 -52.67 -14.98 -53.83
C SER A 1103 -51.93 -16.33 -53.75
N TYR A 1104 -52.54 -17.34 -53.13
CA TYR A 1104 -51.95 -18.68 -52.99
C TYR A 1104 -51.92 -19.47 -54.31
N LYS A 1105 -52.87 -19.27 -55.22
CA LYS A 1105 -52.86 -19.80 -56.60
C LYS A 1105 -51.71 -19.23 -57.42
N ASN A 1106 -51.44 -17.94 -57.24
CA ASN A 1106 -50.43 -17.20 -57.99
C ASN A 1106 -49.01 -17.33 -57.39
N LEU A 1107 -48.88 -17.93 -56.20
CA LEU A 1107 -47.58 -18.35 -55.71
C LEU A 1107 -46.99 -19.36 -56.70
N PRO A 1108 -45.75 -19.18 -57.17
CA PRO A 1108 -45.12 -20.15 -58.05
C PRO A 1108 -45.17 -21.52 -57.37
N GLY A 1109 -45.99 -22.41 -57.91
CA GLY A 1109 -45.79 -23.84 -57.72
C GLY A 1109 -44.40 -24.12 -58.24
N THR A 1110 -43.54 -24.64 -57.36
CA THR A 1110 -42.16 -25.02 -57.68
C THR A 1110 -42.03 -25.67 -59.05
#